data_AF-A0A7Y6XGF9-F1
#
_entry.id   AF-A0A7Y6XGF9-F1
#
_cell.length_a   1.000
_cell.length_b   1.000
_cell.length_c   1.000
_cell.angle_alpha   90.00
_cell.angle_beta   90.00
_cell.angle_gamma   90.00
#
_symmetry.space_group_name_H-M   'P 1'
#
loop_
_entity.id
_entity.type
_entity.pdbx_description
1 polymer ?
#
loop_
_entity_poly.entity_id
_entity_poly.type
_entity_poly.pdbx_seq_one_letter_code
_entity_poly.pdbx_strand_id
1 'polypeptide(L)'
;MGQLRLLMQVAFRNLFTSKINILIGGIIFFGTLLVVVGGALLDSMDSAMSRSIIGSVAGHLQVYSDDSKEELSLYGGMGGEPDLAVLDDFSRIKPFLEKHPNVKTVVPMGTSGALISSGNTVDLTLARLRDLYKKRAEEGESPALRANIDSVKSHVRQMVSLMEEQRNKSRELLSSAAVDPQEAEALARARTDAFWDTFENDPFAALEFLENRIAPQLPDGDLLDMRYVGTDLDSFQRTFDRMEIVDGQPVPQGKRGMLLSKFYYENFLKLKTALRLDNIKQEKDLNQKRIDADPQLQRWVKENQTQTREILFQLDPIKTRQAVERLQKVLGNQEPSLEKLLSEFLTTTDDNFDTRYQQFYAELAPLLDLYRMRMGDNLTITAFTRTGYVQSVNVKIYGTYQFKGLEKSAMAGVINLMDLMSFRELYGYLSPDRKAEIAELQKNSGLKAVDRANAEDALFGEESGNSLVAEATPGLIEDAKAFEGALGSLRRDDLAARVYSQQEIEQGVALSAAIILKDPEQLQQTMEELKQSATAAGLKLRVVSWQQAAGLIGQFVLMAKLVLYFAVFIIFIVALVIINNAMMMATLQRVREVGTMRAIGAQRSFILSMVLVETVLLGFVFGAGGALLGSGIMSALGSAGIPAGNEALYFFFSGPRLYPSLSAGNLIAAFVIVLLVSAISTLYPAFLATRVSPLQAMQTDE
;
A
#
# COMPACT_ATOMS: atom_id res chain seq x y z
N MET A 1 16.48 23.35 57.66
CA MET A 1 17.32 23.66 56.47
C MET A 1 18.80 23.28 56.62
N GLY A 2 19.40 23.29 57.82
CA GLY A 2 20.84 22.97 57.99
C GLY A 2 21.27 21.54 57.60
N GLN A 3 20.50 20.52 57.96
CA GLN A 3 20.85 19.12 57.65
C GLN A 3 20.86 18.81 56.15
N LEU A 4 19.85 19.26 55.39
CA LEU A 4 19.79 19.06 53.94
C LEU A 4 20.97 19.74 53.22
N ARG A 5 21.33 20.96 53.66
CA ARG A 5 22.48 21.69 53.10
C ARG A 5 23.81 20.97 53.36
N LEU A 6 23.97 20.37 54.54
CA LEU A 6 25.13 19.56 54.89
C LEU A 6 25.21 18.29 54.02
N LEU A 7 24.10 17.57 53.86
CA LEU A 7 24.02 16.38 53.01
C LEU A 7 24.38 16.70 51.55
N MET A 8 23.85 17.80 51.01
CA MET A 8 24.16 18.27 49.65
C MET A 8 25.64 18.64 49.49
N GLN A 9 26.25 19.32 50.46
CA GLN A 9 27.68 19.68 50.41
C GLN A 9 28.58 18.43 50.42
N VAL A 10 28.25 17.45 51.26
CA VAL A 10 28.99 16.19 51.34
C VAL A 10 28.85 15.39 50.04
N ALA A 11 27.62 15.28 49.51
CA ALA A 11 27.35 14.60 48.24
C ALA A 11 28.12 15.24 47.07
N PHE A 12 28.13 16.58 46.97
CA PHE A 12 28.82 17.28 45.89
C PHE A 12 30.35 17.10 45.96
N ARG A 13 30.92 17.12 47.16
CA ARG A 13 32.36 16.85 47.37
C ARG A 13 32.74 15.44 46.95
N ASN A 14 31.86 14.48 47.22
CA ASN A 14 32.09 13.06 46.95
C ASN A 14 31.87 12.67 45.47
N LEU A 15 31.19 13.52 44.69
CA LEU A 15 30.78 13.24 43.31
C LEU A 15 31.95 12.89 42.39
N PHE A 16 33.05 13.65 42.46
CA PHE A 16 34.20 13.52 41.55
C PHE A 16 35.48 13.01 42.21
N THR A 17 35.46 12.78 43.51
CA THR A 17 36.64 12.33 44.27
C THR A 17 36.82 10.81 44.24
N SER A 18 35.76 10.05 43.95
CA SER A 18 35.80 8.57 43.88
C SER A 18 35.74 8.05 42.44
N LYS A 19 36.67 7.18 42.06
CA LYS A 19 36.65 6.48 40.77
C LYS A 19 35.39 5.62 40.59
N ILE A 20 34.85 5.06 41.68
CA ILE A 20 33.62 4.25 41.64
C ILE A 20 32.40 5.14 41.36
N ASN A 21 32.34 6.35 41.94
CA ASN A 21 31.25 7.28 41.68
C ASN A 21 31.23 7.73 40.21
N ILE A 22 32.41 7.91 39.59
CA ILE A 22 32.54 8.20 38.16
C ILE A 22 32.07 6.99 37.31
N LEU A 23 32.42 5.76 37.70
CA LEU A 23 31.96 4.54 37.01
C LEU A 23 30.43 4.44 37.03
N ILE A 24 29.82 4.61 38.22
CA ILE A 24 28.36 4.62 38.42
C ILE A 24 27.72 5.73 37.59
N GLY A 25 28.29 6.94 37.65
CA GLY A 25 27.87 8.07 36.84
C GLY A 25 27.93 7.76 35.34
N GLY A 26 28.98 7.11 34.85
CA GLY A 26 29.12 6.70 33.46
C GLY A 26 28.04 5.72 32.99
N ILE A 27 27.65 4.77 33.84
CA ILE A 27 26.55 3.83 33.55
C ILE A 27 25.22 4.58 33.47
N ILE A 28 24.96 5.47 34.43
CA ILE A 28 23.75 6.30 34.44
C ILE A 28 23.70 7.21 33.21
N PHE A 29 24.82 7.85 32.87
CA PHE A 29 24.96 8.69 31.68
C PHE A 29 24.60 7.92 30.41
N PHE A 30 25.23 6.75 30.21
CA PHE A 30 24.99 5.93 29.02
C PHE A 30 23.56 5.37 28.96
N GLY A 31 23.02 4.92 30.11
CA GLY A 31 21.64 4.47 30.21
C GLY A 31 20.65 5.57 29.84
N THR A 32 20.84 6.78 30.37
CA THR A 32 19.99 7.94 30.05
C THR A 32 20.08 8.31 28.58
N LEU A 33 21.30 8.38 28.04
CA LEU A 33 21.56 8.64 26.63
C LEU A 33 20.77 7.67 25.74
N LEU A 34 20.85 6.37 26.04
CA LEU A 34 20.19 5.34 25.25
C LEU A 34 18.67 5.43 25.33
N VAL A 35 18.10 5.67 26.51
CA VAL A 35 16.65 5.83 26.68
C VAL A 35 16.13 7.07 25.93
N VAL A 36 16.87 8.18 25.99
CA VAL A 36 16.50 9.41 25.27
C VAL A 36 16.56 9.20 23.77
N VAL A 37 17.65 8.63 23.24
CA VAL A 37 17.81 8.36 21.81
C VAL A 37 16.78 7.34 21.32
N GLY A 38 16.65 6.20 22.01
CA GLY A 38 15.72 5.15 21.63
C GLY A 38 14.26 5.59 21.70
N GLY A 39 13.86 6.29 22.76
CA GLY A 39 12.52 6.84 22.90
C GLY A 39 12.19 7.90 21.84
N ALA A 40 13.11 8.82 21.58
CA ALA A 40 12.92 9.84 20.54
C ALA A 40 12.79 9.22 19.13
N LEU A 41 13.60 8.21 18.80
CA LEU A 41 13.50 7.50 17.52
C LEU A 41 12.14 6.82 17.35
N LEU A 42 11.65 6.10 18.37
CA LEU A 42 10.33 5.47 18.31
C LEU A 42 9.20 6.45 18.13
N ASP A 43 9.17 7.51 18.92
CA ASP A 43 8.09 8.51 18.84
C ASP A 43 8.09 9.21 17.49
N SER A 44 9.28 9.43 16.93
CA SER A 44 9.43 9.99 15.60
C SER A 44 8.91 9.05 14.53
N MET A 45 9.19 7.74 14.64
CA MET A 45 8.64 6.72 13.75
C MET A 45 7.12 6.63 13.90
N ASP A 46 6.59 6.58 15.13
CA ASP A 46 5.16 6.50 15.39
C ASP A 46 4.43 7.73 14.84
N SER A 47 4.99 8.92 15.02
CA SER A 47 4.46 10.16 14.47
C SER A 47 4.52 10.18 12.94
N ALA A 48 5.60 9.70 12.34
CA ALA A 48 5.74 9.60 10.89
C ALA A 48 4.71 8.62 10.30
N MET A 49 4.58 7.43 10.88
CA MET A 49 3.60 6.42 10.48
C MET A 49 2.16 6.90 10.65
N SER A 50 1.86 7.52 11.79
CA SER A 50 0.57 8.15 12.04
C SER A 50 0.23 9.14 10.93
N ARG A 51 1.14 10.05 10.58
CA ARG A 51 0.95 10.99 9.46
C ARG A 51 0.77 10.29 8.10
N SER A 52 1.49 9.19 7.84
CA SER A 52 1.36 8.42 6.60
C SER A 52 -0.01 7.73 6.49
N ILE A 53 -0.43 7.05 7.55
CA ILE A 53 -1.63 6.20 7.56
C ILE A 53 -2.90 7.06 7.67
N ILE A 54 -2.92 8.02 8.61
CA ILE A 54 -4.04 8.94 8.80
C ILE A 54 -4.24 9.80 7.56
N GLY A 55 -3.16 10.35 7.00
CA GLY A 55 -3.21 11.26 5.86
C GLY A 55 -3.41 10.59 4.49
N SER A 56 -3.46 9.26 4.42
CA SER A 56 -3.70 8.53 3.17
C SER A 56 -5.13 7.99 3.07
N VAL A 57 -5.47 6.92 3.81
CA VAL A 57 -6.77 6.25 3.70
C VAL A 57 -7.45 6.05 5.06
N ALA A 58 -6.69 5.98 6.16
CA ALA A 58 -7.27 5.56 7.43
C ALA A 58 -8.09 6.63 8.14
N GLY A 59 -7.69 7.89 8.06
CA GLY A 59 -8.17 8.90 8.99
C GLY A 59 -7.76 8.60 10.43
N HIS A 60 -8.28 9.34 11.40
CA HIS A 60 -7.88 9.21 12.80
C HIS A 60 -8.53 7.98 13.46
N LEU A 61 -9.81 7.77 13.15
CA LEU A 61 -10.58 6.60 13.56
C LEU A 61 -11.25 5.99 12.33
N GLN A 62 -11.58 4.70 12.42
CA GLN A 62 -12.42 4.01 11.46
C GLN A 62 -13.65 3.44 12.15
N VAL A 63 -14.76 3.41 11.43
CA VAL A 63 -15.98 2.73 11.87
C VAL A 63 -16.41 1.70 10.86
N TYR A 64 -16.88 0.56 11.34
CA TYR A 64 -17.42 -0.52 10.52
C TYR A 64 -18.46 -1.30 11.32
N SER A 65 -19.22 -2.16 10.65
CA SER A 65 -20.33 -2.88 11.28
C SER A 65 -19.84 -3.88 12.33
N ASP A 66 -20.50 -3.92 13.48
CA ASP A 66 -20.22 -4.91 14.53
C ASP A 66 -20.63 -6.34 14.14
N ASP A 67 -21.49 -6.48 13.12
CA ASP A 67 -21.85 -7.78 12.55
C ASP A 67 -20.74 -8.35 11.62
N SER A 68 -19.58 -7.68 11.52
CA SER A 68 -18.44 -8.12 10.69
C SER A 68 -17.73 -9.34 11.30
N LYS A 69 -17.41 -10.32 10.45
CA LYS A 69 -16.73 -11.56 10.87
C LYS A 69 -15.24 -11.35 11.12
N GLU A 70 -14.63 -10.45 10.37
CA GLU A 70 -13.21 -10.14 10.46
C GLU A 70 -12.97 -8.70 10.91
N GLU A 71 -11.74 -8.42 11.35
CA GLU A 71 -11.32 -7.07 11.70
C GLU A 71 -10.97 -6.26 10.45
N LEU A 72 -11.23 -4.96 10.49
CA LEU A 72 -10.88 -4.04 9.41
C LEU A 72 -9.35 -4.00 9.22
N SER A 73 -8.92 -4.24 7.98
CA SER A 73 -7.54 -4.03 7.54
C SER A 73 -7.50 -3.27 6.22
N LEU A 74 -7.24 -1.97 6.28
CA LEU A 74 -7.20 -1.07 5.12
C LEU A 74 -6.08 -1.40 4.13
N TYR A 75 -5.03 -2.07 4.61
CA TYR A 75 -3.92 -2.56 3.79
C TYR A 75 -3.96 -4.08 3.60
N GLY A 76 -5.08 -4.73 3.95
CA GLY A 76 -5.36 -6.13 3.63
C GLY A 76 -4.71 -7.10 4.61
N GLY A 77 -5.06 -8.37 4.51
CA GLY A 77 -4.50 -9.45 5.33
C GLY A 77 -3.76 -10.49 4.50
N MET A 78 -3.12 -11.46 5.16
CA MET A 78 -2.46 -12.59 4.49
C MET A 78 -3.42 -13.45 3.64
N GLY A 79 -4.74 -13.37 3.89
CA GLY A 79 -5.78 -14.09 3.14
C GLY A 79 -6.57 -13.23 2.13
N GLY A 80 -6.18 -11.98 1.89
CA GLY A 80 -6.90 -11.04 1.04
C GLY A 80 -7.62 -9.92 1.81
N GLU A 81 -8.71 -9.43 1.25
CA GLU A 81 -9.54 -8.37 1.85
C GLU A 81 -10.46 -8.91 2.94
N PRO A 82 -10.68 -8.18 4.04
CA PRO A 82 -11.43 -8.68 5.19
C PRO A 82 -12.93 -8.86 4.90
N ASP A 83 -13.54 -9.90 5.49
CA ASP A 83 -14.98 -10.18 5.39
C ASP A 83 -15.83 -9.25 6.29
N LEU A 84 -15.95 -7.98 5.88
CA LEU A 84 -16.68 -6.94 6.62
C LEU A 84 -18.18 -6.98 6.34
N ALA A 85 -19.00 -6.86 7.38
CA ALA A 85 -20.43 -6.63 7.23
C ALA A 85 -20.69 -5.18 6.80
N VAL A 86 -21.86 -4.99 6.20
CA VAL A 86 -22.26 -3.73 5.60
C VAL A 86 -22.65 -2.73 6.67
N LEU A 87 -22.29 -1.47 6.49
CA LEU A 87 -22.91 -0.36 7.18
C LEU A 87 -24.22 -0.02 6.46
N ASP A 88 -25.30 -0.66 6.89
CA ASP A 88 -26.64 -0.34 6.42
C ASP A 88 -27.03 1.07 6.89
N ASP A 89 -27.66 1.84 6.00
CA ASP A 89 -28.16 3.19 6.28
C ASP A 89 -27.07 4.19 6.72
N PHE A 90 -25.99 4.27 5.93
CA PHE A 90 -24.89 5.23 6.15
C PHE A 90 -25.38 6.69 6.23
N SER A 91 -26.52 6.99 5.57
CA SER A 91 -27.21 8.28 5.63
C SER A 91 -27.63 8.71 7.04
N ARG A 92 -27.88 7.77 7.95
CA ARG A 92 -28.14 8.04 9.38
C ARG A 92 -26.87 8.02 10.22
N ILE A 93 -25.92 7.16 9.87
CA ILE A 93 -24.66 6.97 10.61
C ILE A 93 -23.78 8.21 10.50
N LYS A 94 -23.59 8.76 9.29
CA LYS A 94 -22.71 9.90 9.06
C LYS A 94 -23.12 11.13 9.89
N PRO A 95 -24.38 11.63 9.84
CA PRO A 95 -24.80 12.77 10.66
C PRO A 95 -24.71 12.50 12.17
N PHE A 96 -24.94 11.25 12.60
CA PHE A 96 -24.79 10.85 14.00
C PHE A 96 -23.34 11.01 14.47
N LEU A 97 -22.38 10.52 13.69
CA LEU A 97 -20.95 10.63 14.00
C LEU A 97 -20.46 12.08 13.92
N GLU A 98 -20.88 12.83 12.91
CA GLU A 98 -20.51 14.24 12.72
C GLU A 98 -21.07 15.19 13.79
N LYS A 99 -22.12 14.78 14.51
CA LYS A 99 -22.67 15.53 15.64
C LYS A 99 -21.70 15.60 16.83
N HIS A 100 -20.74 14.67 16.92
CA HIS A 100 -19.75 14.67 18.00
C HIS A 100 -18.85 15.91 17.92
N PRO A 101 -18.59 16.63 19.04
CA PRO A 101 -17.87 17.91 19.01
C PRO A 101 -16.47 17.81 18.41
N ASN A 102 -15.77 16.70 18.66
CA ASN A 102 -14.42 16.45 18.15
C ASN A 102 -14.36 15.83 16.74
N VAL A 103 -15.49 15.50 16.11
CA VAL A 103 -15.50 14.97 14.73
C VAL A 103 -15.52 16.14 13.74
N LYS A 104 -14.60 16.14 12.78
CA LYS A 104 -14.47 17.12 11.70
C LYS A 104 -15.27 16.71 10.46
N THR A 105 -15.12 15.46 10.03
CA THR A 105 -15.79 14.91 8.84
C THR A 105 -15.74 13.38 8.88
N VAL A 106 -16.69 12.74 8.19
CA VAL A 106 -16.75 11.29 8.01
C VAL A 106 -16.83 10.94 6.52
N VAL A 107 -15.93 10.07 6.06
CA VAL A 107 -15.80 9.68 4.65
C VAL A 107 -16.15 8.19 4.50
N PRO A 108 -17.19 7.82 3.72
CA PRO A 108 -17.55 6.43 3.48
C PRO A 108 -16.52 5.72 2.61
N MET A 109 -16.27 4.44 2.89
CA MET A 109 -15.26 3.65 2.20
C MET A 109 -15.68 2.18 2.05
N GLY A 110 -15.06 1.51 1.10
CA GLY A 110 -14.99 0.05 1.03
C GLY A 110 -13.75 -0.39 0.28
N THR A 111 -12.99 -1.32 0.86
CA THR A 111 -11.80 -1.89 0.22
C THR A 111 -12.16 -3.20 -0.46
N SER A 112 -11.65 -3.40 -1.67
CA SER A 112 -11.80 -4.66 -2.39
C SER A 112 -10.69 -4.84 -3.42
N GLY A 113 -10.56 -6.07 -3.93
CA GLY A 113 -9.67 -6.43 -5.02
C GLY A 113 -10.46 -6.84 -6.26
N ALA A 114 -9.91 -6.59 -7.44
CA ALA A 114 -10.45 -7.05 -8.70
C ALA A 114 -9.33 -7.59 -9.57
N LEU A 115 -9.69 -8.55 -10.42
CA LEU A 115 -8.82 -9.01 -11.49
C LEU A 115 -9.21 -8.27 -12.75
N ILE A 116 -8.26 -7.52 -13.31
CA ILE A 116 -8.46 -6.83 -14.57
C ILE A 116 -7.69 -7.58 -15.64
N SER A 117 -8.38 -7.90 -16.73
CA SER A 117 -7.70 -8.28 -17.97
C SER A 117 -7.22 -7.01 -18.65
N SER A 118 -5.90 -6.83 -18.75
CA SER A 118 -5.33 -5.74 -19.56
C SER A 118 -5.48 -5.99 -21.08
N GLY A 119 -5.97 -7.17 -21.47
CA GLY A 119 -5.91 -7.67 -22.84
C GLY A 119 -4.47 -7.98 -23.26
N ASN A 120 -4.28 -8.90 -24.20
CA ASN A 120 -2.97 -9.04 -24.86
C ASN A 120 -2.83 -8.04 -26.01
N THR A 121 -1.61 -7.90 -26.54
CA THR A 121 -1.32 -6.96 -27.64
C THR A 121 -2.17 -7.24 -28.89
N VAL A 122 -2.48 -8.51 -29.15
CA VAL A 122 -3.32 -8.92 -30.29
C VAL A 122 -4.77 -8.50 -30.08
N ASP A 123 -5.35 -8.74 -28.90
CA ASP A 123 -6.71 -8.31 -28.53
C ASP A 123 -6.89 -6.81 -28.68
N LEU A 124 -5.95 -6.01 -28.17
CA LEU A 124 -6.00 -4.55 -28.28
C LEU A 124 -5.97 -4.10 -29.74
N THR A 125 -5.16 -4.77 -30.58
CA THR A 125 -5.06 -4.46 -32.01
C THR A 125 -6.31 -4.89 -32.78
N LEU A 126 -6.89 -6.05 -32.42
CA LEU A 126 -8.14 -6.57 -33.00
C LEU A 126 -9.34 -5.69 -32.62
N ALA A 127 -9.41 -5.21 -31.37
CA ALA A 127 -10.42 -4.26 -30.92
C ALA A 127 -10.36 -2.96 -31.74
N ARG A 128 -9.15 -2.42 -31.96
CA ARG A 128 -8.96 -1.26 -32.84
C ARG A 128 -9.38 -1.55 -34.27
N LEU A 129 -9.08 -2.73 -34.80
CA LEU A 129 -9.50 -3.15 -36.14
C LEU A 129 -11.02 -3.21 -36.24
N ARG A 130 -11.69 -3.79 -35.24
CA ARG A 130 -13.15 -3.84 -35.13
C ARG A 130 -13.77 -2.46 -35.15
N ASP A 131 -13.24 -1.51 -34.38
CA ASP A 131 -13.75 -0.13 -34.34
C ASP A 131 -13.62 0.58 -35.69
N LEU A 132 -12.52 0.34 -36.43
CA LEU A 132 -12.36 0.86 -37.78
C LEU A 132 -13.40 0.28 -38.76
N TYR A 133 -13.74 -1.00 -38.64
CA TYR A 133 -14.79 -1.62 -39.45
C TYR A 133 -16.20 -1.17 -39.06
N LYS A 134 -16.49 -0.95 -37.77
CA LYS A 134 -17.74 -0.30 -37.33
C LYS A 134 -17.87 1.09 -37.92
N LYS A 135 -16.79 1.89 -37.84
CA LYS A 135 -16.75 3.21 -38.45
C LYS A 135 -16.97 3.18 -39.97
N ARG A 136 -16.40 2.19 -40.67
CA ARG A 136 -16.65 1.97 -42.12
C ARG A 136 -18.13 1.66 -42.38
N ALA A 137 -18.79 0.90 -41.51
CA ALA A 137 -20.21 0.58 -41.63
C ALA A 137 -21.12 1.79 -41.36
N GLU A 138 -20.75 2.65 -40.42
CA GLU A 138 -21.52 3.84 -40.03
C GLU A 138 -21.32 5.05 -40.96
N GLU A 139 -20.07 5.36 -41.29
CA GLU A 139 -19.67 6.59 -42.02
C GLU A 139 -19.35 6.34 -43.51
N GLY A 140 -19.31 5.08 -43.94
CA GLY A 140 -18.84 4.69 -45.26
C GLY A 140 -17.32 4.64 -45.38
N GLU A 141 -16.82 4.28 -46.56
CA GLU A 141 -15.39 4.03 -46.78
C GLU A 141 -14.67 5.26 -47.37
N SER A 142 -13.68 5.79 -46.65
CA SER A 142 -12.76 6.82 -47.14
C SER A 142 -11.37 6.24 -47.43
N PRO A 143 -10.57 6.85 -48.34
CA PRO A 143 -9.20 6.39 -48.62
C PRO A 143 -8.31 6.35 -47.37
N ALA A 144 -8.49 7.30 -46.45
CA ALA A 144 -7.76 7.35 -45.19
C ALA A 144 -8.19 6.23 -44.23
N LEU A 145 -9.50 5.94 -44.15
CA LEU A 145 -10.01 4.83 -43.34
C LEU A 145 -9.54 3.48 -43.87
N ARG A 146 -9.57 3.28 -45.20
CA ARG A 146 -9.06 2.06 -45.84
C ARG A 146 -7.57 1.86 -45.55
N ALA A 147 -6.75 2.90 -45.71
CA ALA A 147 -5.32 2.83 -45.37
C ALA A 147 -5.07 2.46 -43.90
N ASN A 148 -5.89 2.97 -42.96
CA ASN A 148 -5.80 2.60 -41.55
C ASN A 148 -6.18 1.13 -41.31
N ILE A 149 -7.27 0.65 -41.93
CA ILE A 149 -7.70 -0.74 -41.86
C ILE A 149 -6.59 -1.66 -42.40
N ASP A 150 -6.04 -1.36 -43.57
CA ASP A 150 -4.98 -2.15 -44.19
C ASP A 150 -3.70 -2.18 -43.34
N SER A 151 -3.32 -1.04 -42.76
CA SER A 151 -2.19 -0.96 -41.83
C SER A 151 -2.39 -1.87 -40.62
N VAL A 152 -3.58 -1.84 -40.00
CA VAL A 152 -3.88 -2.66 -38.82
C VAL A 152 -4.02 -4.15 -39.20
N LYS A 153 -4.65 -4.49 -40.34
CA LYS A 153 -4.66 -5.88 -40.87
C LYS A 153 -3.25 -6.40 -41.08
N SER A 154 -2.39 -5.61 -41.72
CA SER A 154 -1.00 -5.99 -41.96
C SER A 154 -0.22 -6.17 -40.65
N HIS A 155 -0.53 -5.37 -39.63
CA HIS A 155 0.07 -5.52 -38.32
C HIS A 155 -0.35 -6.84 -37.67
N VAL A 156 -1.64 -7.19 -37.69
CA VAL A 156 -2.11 -8.48 -37.15
C VAL A 156 -1.51 -9.66 -37.91
N ARG A 157 -1.39 -9.60 -39.24
CA ARG A 157 -0.67 -10.61 -40.05
C ARG A 157 0.78 -10.81 -39.60
N GLN A 158 1.48 -9.71 -39.31
CA GLN A 158 2.85 -9.76 -38.80
C GLN A 158 2.90 -10.42 -37.41
N MET A 159 1.97 -10.08 -36.51
CA MET A 159 1.88 -10.72 -35.19
C MET A 159 1.66 -12.23 -35.31
N VAL A 160 0.73 -12.67 -36.16
CA VAL A 160 0.49 -14.11 -36.43
C VAL A 160 1.76 -14.81 -36.92
N SER A 161 2.54 -14.15 -37.80
CA SER A 161 3.79 -14.70 -38.31
C SER A 161 4.87 -14.81 -37.22
N LEU A 162 4.99 -13.79 -36.36
CA LEU A 162 5.91 -13.80 -35.22
C LEU A 162 5.54 -14.89 -34.20
N MET A 163 4.25 -15.09 -33.93
CA MET A 163 3.78 -16.16 -33.03
C MET A 163 4.20 -17.55 -33.52
N GLU A 164 4.09 -17.81 -34.81
CA GLU A 164 4.49 -19.09 -35.40
C GLU A 164 6.02 -19.28 -35.38
N GLU A 165 6.79 -18.24 -35.73
CA GLU A 165 8.25 -18.29 -35.65
C GLU A 165 8.72 -18.64 -34.23
N GLN A 166 8.12 -18.00 -33.22
CA GLN A 166 8.41 -18.28 -31.82
C GLN A 166 8.02 -19.69 -31.42
N ARG A 167 6.85 -20.16 -31.86
CA ARG A 167 6.40 -21.53 -31.62
C ARG A 167 7.37 -22.55 -32.20
N ASN A 168 7.88 -22.31 -33.41
CA ASN A 168 8.88 -23.17 -34.04
C ASN A 168 10.20 -23.17 -33.25
N LYS A 169 10.71 -22.00 -32.86
CA LYS A 169 11.90 -21.87 -31.98
C LYS A 169 11.70 -22.60 -30.63
N SER A 170 10.52 -22.49 -30.01
CA SER A 170 10.22 -23.15 -28.74
C SER A 170 10.12 -24.68 -28.87
N ARG A 171 9.63 -25.18 -30.01
CA ARG A 171 9.54 -26.62 -30.31
C ARG A 171 10.90 -27.28 -30.49
N GLU A 172 11.90 -26.53 -30.96
CA GLU A 172 13.28 -27.00 -31.08
C GLU A 172 13.97 -27.14 -29.71
N LEU A 173 13.54 -26.36 -28.71
CA LEU A 173 14.14 -26.31 -27.38
C LEU A 173 13.47 -27.25 -26.35
N LEU A 174 12.20 -27.60 -26.55
CA LEU A 174 11.42 -28.45 -25.64
C LEU A 174 10.95 -29.70 -26.38
N SER A 175 11.21 -30.90 -25.84
CA SER A 175 10.74 -32.17 -26.42
C SER A 175 9.21 -32.27 -26.38
N SER A 176 8.55 -31.86 -27.46
CA SER A 176 7.16 -32.18 -27.89
C SER A 176 6.01 -32.13 -26.86
N ALA A 177 6.20 -31.60 -25.66
CA ALA A 177 5.16 -31.60 -24.64
C ALA A 177 4.28 -30.35 -24.77
N ALA A 178 2.98 -30.58 -24.97
CA ALA A 178 1.86 -29.65 -24.87
C ALA A 178 1.77 -28.56 -25.94
N VAL A 179 1.47 -28.95 -27.19
CA VAL A 179 0.97 -28.00 -28.18
C VAL A 179 -0.38 -28.49 -28.68
N ASP A 180 -1.43 -27.71 -28.46
CA ASP A 180 -2.78 -28.05 -28.94
C ASP A 180 -2.77 -28.05 -30.49
N PRO A 181 -3.13 -29.18 -31.14
CA PRO A 181 -3.27 -29.24 -32.59
C PRO A 181 -4.24 -28.19 -33.14
N GLN A 182 -5.29 -27.82 -32.40
CA GLN A 182 -6.27 -26.82 -32.83
C GLN A 182 -5.68 -25.42 -32.89
N GLU A 183 -4.81 -25.07 -31.93
CA GLU A 183 -4.09 -23.79 -31.93
C GLU A 183 -3.14 -23.68 -33.12
N ALA A 184 -2.51 -24.79 -33.49
CA ALA A 184 -1.64 -24.92 -34.66
C ALA A 184 -2.37 -24.63 -35.96
N GLU A 185 -3.51 -25.29 -36.11
CA GLU A 185 -4.35 -25.18 -37.29
C GLU A 185 -4.94 -23.77 -37.41
N ALA A 186 -5.33 -23.17 -36.29
CA ALA A 186 -5.81 -21.80 -36.27
C ALA A 186 -4.75 -20.80 -36.75
N LEU A 187 -3.51 -20.89 -36.24
CA LEU A 187 -2.39 -20.07 -36.70
C LEU A 187 -2.10 -20.29 -38.19
N ALA A 188 -2.06 -21.54 -38.64
CA ALA A 188 -1.84 -21.86 -40.05
C ALA A 188 -2.92 -21.26 -40.96
N ARG A 189 -4.20 -21.35 -40.56
CA ARG A 189 -5.32 -20.73 -41.27
C ARG A 189 -5.15 -19.21 -41.35
N ALA A 190 -4.82 -18.56 -40.22
CA ALA A 190 -4.64 -17.12 -40.14
C ALA A 190 -3.45 -16.59 -40.97
N ARG A 191 -2.55 -17.44 -41.45
CA ARG A 191 -1.45 -17.06 -42.36
C ARG A 191 -1.83 -17.09 -43.84
N THR A 192 -2.91 -17.77 -44.21
CA THR A 192 -3.30 -17.90 -45.61
C THR A 192 -3.92 -16.61 -46.13
N ASP A 193 -3.62 -16.23 -47.37
CA ASP A 193 -4.27 -15.07 -48.01
C ASP A 193 -5.79 -15.25 -48.09
N ALA A 194 -6.23 -16.49 -48.37
CA ALA A 194 -7.64 -16.87 -48.39
C ALA A 194 -8.40 -16.51 -47.12
N PHE A 195 -7.78 -16.61 -45.93
CA PHE A 195 -8.42 -16.17 -44.68
C PHE A 195 -8.64 -14.65 -44.66
N TRP A 196 -7.65 -13.86 -45.06
CA TRP A 196 -7.75 -12.40 -45.00
C TRP A 196 -8.61 -11.80 -46.10
N ASP A 197 -8.76 -12.49 -47.23
CA ASP A 197 -9.70 -12.13 -48.28
C ASP A 197 -11.15 -12.18 -47.77
N THR A 198 -11.44 -12.95 -46.71
CA THR A 198 -12.77 -12.98 -46.08
C THR A 198 -13.16 -11.65 -45.44
N PHE A 199 -12.21 -10.80 -45.04
CA PHE A 199 -12.50 -9.49 -44.47
C PHE A 199 -13.20 -8.54 -45.43
N GLU A 200 -13.12 -8.77 -46.74
CA GLU A 200 -13.85 -7.97 -47.73
C GLU A 200 -15.34 -8.27 -47.77
N ASN A 201 -15.73 -9.49 -47.38
CA ASN A 201 -17.12 -9.95 -47.43
C ASN A 201 -17.77 -10.05 -46.04
N ASP A 202 -17.04 -10.55 -45.04
CA ASP A 202 -17.50 -10.72 -43.65
C ASP A 202 -16.37 -10.43 -42.64
N PRO A 203 -16.08 -9.14 -42.38
CA PRO A 203 -15.01 -8.75 -41.48
C PRO A 203 -15.28 -9.14 -40.02
N PHE A 204 -16.54 -9.21 -39.59
CA PHE A 204 -16.88 -9.48 -38.19
C PHE A 204 -16.69 -10.96 -37.83
N ALA A 205 -17.05 -11.88 -38.71
CA ALA A 205 -16.75 -13.31 -38.50
C ALA A 205 -15.24 -13.60 -38.53
N ALA A 206 -14.49 -12.92 -39.40
CA ALA A 206 -13.04 -13.05 -39.45
C ALA A 206 -12.38 -12.50 -38.15
N LEU A 207 -12.86 -11.37 -37.63
CA LEU A 207 -12.44 -10.83 -36.33
C LEU A 207 -12.75 -11.78 -35.19
N GLU A 208 -13.96 -12.32 -35.13
CA GLU A 208 -14.38 -13.29 -34.11
C GLU A 208 -13.46 -14.52 -34.09
N PHE A 209 -13.07 -15.03 -35.27
CA PHE A 209 -12.09 -16.11 -35.35
C PHE A 209 -10.74 -15.71 -34.74
N LEU A 210 -10.20 -14.53 -35.08
CA LEU A 210 -8.91 -14.09 -34.54
C LEU A 210 -8.97 -13.88 -33.03
N GLU A 211 -10.04 -13.30 -32.51
CA GLU A 211 -10.22 -13.04 -31.07
C GLU A 211 -10.41 -14.31 -30.26
N ASN A 212 -11.14 -15.29 -30.80
CA ASN A 212 -11.42 -16.53 -30.06
C ASN A 212 -10.33 -17.59 -30.23
N ARG A 213 -9.58 -17.56 -31.34
CA ARG A 213 -8.61 -18.63 -31.68
C ARG A 213 -7.17 -18.18 -31.76
N ILE A 214 -6.86 -16.91 -32.03
CA ILE A 214 -5.48 -16.43 -32.14
C ILE A 214 -5.07 -15.66 -30.89
N ALA A 215 -5.85 -14.65 -30.50
CA ALA A 215 -5.49 -13.78 -29.38
C ALA A 215 -5.20 -14.56 -28.06
N PRO A 216 -5.99 -15.58 -27.65
CA PRO A 216 -5.75 -16.31 -26.40
C PRO A 216 -4.44 -17.10 -26.39
N GLN A 217 -3.83 -17.36 -27.56
CA GLN A 217 -2.55 -18.04 -27.66
C GLN A 217 -1.37 -17.13 -27.28
N LEU A 218 -1.58 -15.83 -27.09
CA LEU A 218 -0.56 -14.88 -26.67
C LEU A 218 -0.58 -14.72 -25.13
N PRO A 219 0.44 -15.19 -24.40
CA PRO A 219 0.47 -15.19 -22.94
C PRO A 219 0.89 -13.83 -22.33
N ASP A 220 0.95 -12.76 -23.10
CA ASP A 220 1.31 -11.40 -22.64
C ASP A 220 0.12 -10.64 -22.03
N GLY A 221 -1.09 -11.18 -22.15
CA GLY A 221 -2.28 -10.70 -21.42
C GLY A 221 -2.15 -11.04 -19.94
N ASP A 222 -1.61 -10.12 -19.15
CA ASP A 222 -1.52 -10.30 -17.71
C ASP A 222 -2.90 -10.04 -17.08
N LEU A 223 -3.34 -10.97 -16.22
CA LEU A 223 -4.37 -10.68 -15.22
C LEU A 223 -3.72 -9.81 -14.15
N LEU A 224 -4.11 -8.54 -14.13
CA LEU A 224 -3.60 -7.58 -13.18
C LEU A 224 -4.50 -7.61 -11.95
N ASP A 225 -3.91 -7.95 -10.80
CA ASP A 225 -4.57 -7.72 -9.51
C ASP A 225 -4.57 -6.22 -9.25
N MET A 226 -5.76 -5.69 -9.02
CA MET A 226 -5.96 -4.29 -8.71
C MET A 226 -6.76 -4.18 -7.44
N ARG A 227 -6.09 -3.61 -6.45
CA ARG A 227 -6.73 -3.14 -5.25
C ARG A 227 -7.35 -1.77 -5.45
N TYR A 228 -8.56 -1.57 -4.93
CA TYR A 228 -9.23 -0.29 -4.97
C TYR A 228 -10.00 0.00 -3.69
N VAL A 229 -10.16 1.29 -3.42
CA VAL A 229 -11.05 1.82 -2.39
C VAL A 229 -12.20 2.52 -3.09
N GLY A 230 -13.41 2.00 -2.90
CA GLY A 230 -14.65 2.67 -3.26
C GLY A 230 -14.97 3.75 -2.24
N THR A 231 -15.06 5.01 -2.66
CA THR A 231 -15.32 6.14 -1.75
C THR A 231 -16.02 7.30 -2.47
N ASP A 232 -16.45 8.28 -1.70
CA ASP A 232 -16.81 9.60 -2.24
C ASP A 232 -15.50 10.34 -2.58
N LEU A 233 -15.11 10.31 -3.85
CA LEU A 233 -13.82 10.82 -4.32
C LEU A 233 -13.62 12.32 -4.05
N ASP A 234 -14.68 13.12 -4.15
CA ASP A 234 -14.61 14.56 -3.87
C ASP A 234 -14.41 14.81 -2.37
N SER A 235 -15.19 14.12 -1.53
CA SER A 235 -15.00 14.18 -0.07
C SER A 235 -13.63 13.66 0.34
N PHE A 236 -13.15 12.58 -0.27
CA PHE A 236 -11.85 11.97 0.00
C PHE A 236 -10.71 12.96 -0.31
N GLN A 237 -10.70 13.54 -1.51
CA GLN A 237 -9.66 14.48 -1.94
C GLN A 237 -9.60 15.74 -1.05
N ARG A 238 -10.75 16.24 -0.56
CA ARG A 238 -10.79 17.39 0.37
C ARG A 238 -10.34 17.03 1.79
N THR A 239 -10.46 15.76 2.17
CA THR A 239 -10.24 15.29 3.53
C THR A 239 -8.79 14.85 3.75
N PHE A 240 -8.20 14.14 2.79
CA PHE A 240 -6.85 13.59 2.85
C PHE A 240 -5.86 14.52 2.15
N ASP A 241 -5.25 15.41 2.92
CA ASP A 241 -4.38 16.50 2.47
C ASP A 241 -3.11 16.07 1.74
N ARG A 242 -2.69 14.81 1.87
CA ARG A 242 -1.53 14.27 1.16
C ARG A 242 -1.86 13.85 -0.27
N MET A 243 -3.13 13.71 -0.62
CA MET A 243 -3.53 13.29 -1.96
C MET A 243 -3.34 14.44 -2.96
N GLU A 244 -2.61 14.17 -4.04
CA GLU A 244 -2.49 15.09 -5.17
C GLU A 244 -2.73 14.35 -6.50
N ILE A 245 -3.43 15.01 -7.43
CA ILE A 245 -3.59 14.53 -8.79
C ILE A 245 -2.32 14.88 -9.56
N VAL A 246 -1.72 13.88 -10.23
CA VAL A 246 -0.44 14.02 -10.94
C VAL A 246 -0.68 14.19 -12.44
N ASP A 247 -1.40 13.23 -13.03
CA ASP A 247 -1.74 13.24 -14.45
C ASP A 247 -3.27 13.23 -14.62
N GLY A 248 -3.77 13.90 -15.67
CA GLY A 248 -5.20 13.91 -15.98
C GLY A 248 -6.01 14.90 -15.14
N GLN A 249 -7.22 14.50 -14.75
CA GLN A 249 -8.17 15.35 -14.01
C GLN A 249 -8.79 14.59 -12.84
N PRO A 250 -9.26 15.27 -11.78
CA PRO A 250 -10.08 14.62 -10.76
C PRO A 250 -11.39 14.10 -11.38
N VAL A 251 -11.96 13.06 -10.78
CA VAL A 251 -13.30 12.59 -11.16
C VAL A 251 -14.31 13.69 -10.81
N PRO A 252 -15.13 14.17 -11.76
CA PRO A 252 -16.13 15.19 -11.48
C PRO A 252 -17.12 14.73 -10.40
N GLN A 253 -17.56 15.65 -9.55
CA GLN A 253 -18.47 15.34 -8.45
C GLN A 253 -19.72 14.61 -8.95
N GLY A 254 -20.05 13.51 -8.29
CA GLY A 254 -21.23 12.69 -8.60
C GLY A 254 -21.12 11.84 -9.87
N LYS A 255 -20.00 11.87 -10.60
CA LYS A 255 -19.78 10.98 -11.74
C LYS A 255 -19.11 9.69 -11.34
N ARG A 256 -19.42 8.63 -12.07
CA ARG A 256 -18.66 7.37 -12.00
C ARG A 256 -17.26 7.57 -12.58
N GLY A 257 -16.26 6.95 -11.97
CA GLY A 257 -14.89 7.11 -12.39
C GLY A 257 -13.88 6.51 -11.42
N MET A 258 -12.64 6.41 -11.92
CA MET A 258 -11.51 5.87 -11.20
C MET A 258 -10.28 6.77 -11.34
N LEU A 259 -9.50 6.84 -10.27
CA LEU A 259 -8.15 7.37 -10.26
C LEU A 259 -7.18 6.24 -9.94
N LEU A 260 -6.17 6.08 -10.80
CA LEU A 260 -5.11 5.12 -10.55
C LEU A 260 -4.04 5.73 -9.66
N SER A 261 -3.48 4.97 -8.74
CA SER A 261 -2.27 5.45 -8.07
C SER A 261 -1.14 5.54 -9.10
N LYS A 262 -0.35 6.61 -9.05
CA LYS A 262 0.82 6.81 -9.91
C LYS A 262 1.82 5.67 -9.74
N PHE A 263 1.98 5.18 -8.52
CA PHE A 263 2.82 4.00 -8.26
C PHE A 263 2.27 2.76 -8.98
N TYR A 264 0.96 2.50 -8.92
CA TYR A 264 0.35 1.38 -9.63
C TYR A 264 0.52 1.53 -11.15
N TYR A 265 0.27 2.74 -11.67
CA TYR A 265 0.39 3.07 -13.08
C TYR A 265 1.81 2.86 -13.63
N GLU A 266 2.84 3.31 -12.90
CA GLU A 266 4.23 3.15 -13.32
C GLU A 266 4.76 1.72 -13.15
N ASN A 267 4.34 0.98 -12.11
CA ASN A 267 4.93 -0.34 -11.80
C ASN A 267 4.19 -1.52 -12.43
N PHE A 268 2.89 -1.39 -12.73
CA PHE A 268 2.07 -2.50 -13.22
C PHE A 268 1.53 -2.29 -14.63
N LEU A 269 1.35 -1.03 -15.06
CA LEU A 269 0.77 -0.72 -16.37
C LEU A 269 1.81 -0.28 -17.40
N LYS A 270 3.03 0.02 -16.98
CA LYS A 270 4.13 0.41 -17.87
C LYS A 270 4.75 -0.80 -18.58
N LEU A 271 5.19 -0.58 -19.80
CA LEU A 271 5.97 -1.54 -20.61
C LEU A 271 7.15 -2.07 -19.79
N LYS A 272 7.26 -3.40 -19.66
CA LYS A 272 8.23 -4.07 -18.77
C LYS A 272 9.67 -3.64 -19.05
N THR A 273 10.04 -3.46 -20.32
CA THR A 273 11.37 -2.97 -20.71
C THR A 273 11.64 -1.55 -20.21
N ALA A 274 10.68 -0.63 -20.37
CA ALA A 274 10.79 0.75 -19.91
C ALA A 274 10.86 0.82 -18.37
N LEU A 275 10.02 0.04 -17.68
CA LEU A 275 10.04 -0.07 -16.21
C LEU A 275 11.42 -0.53 -15.69
N ARG A 276 12.00 -1.57 -16.28
CA ARG A 276 13.34 -2.05 -15.90
C ARG A 276 14.42 -1.00 -16.16
N LEU A 277 14.36 -0.27 -17.27
CA LEU A 277 15.27 0.84 -17.53
C LEU A 277 15.14 1.93 -16.47
N ASP A 278 13.93 2.31 -16.07
CA ASP A 278 13.72 3.29 -15.00
C ASP A 278 14.23 2.81 -13.65
N ASN A 279 14.01 1.54 -13.33
CA ASN A 279 14.52 0.94 -12.09
C ASN A 279 16.06 0.92 -12.06
N ILE A 280 16.72 0.57 -13.17
CA ILE A 280 18.19 0.63 -13.25
C ILE A 280 18.68 2.08 -13.09
N LYS A 281 18.04 3.05 -13.77
CA LYS A 281 18.37 4.47 -13.66
C LYS A 281 18.24 4.96 -12.21
N GLN A 282 17.13 4.61 -11.57
CA GLN A 282 16.85 4.97 -10.19
C GLN A 282 17.91 4.40 -9.22
N GLU A 283 18.25 3.12 -9.34
CA GLU A 283 19.25 2.49 -8.47
C GLU A 283 20.67 3.05 -8.68
N LYS A 284 21.02 3.41 -9.92
CA LYS A 284 22.29 4.09 -10.22
C LYS A 284 22.33 5.50 -9.64
N ASP A 285 21.26 6.27 -9.77
CA ASP A 285 21.22 7.68 -9.33
C ASP A 285 21.08 7.84 -7.83
N LEU A 286 20.17 7.07 -7.20
CA LEU A 286 19.83 7.22 -5.79
C LEU A 286 20.72 6.38 -4.88
N ASN A 287 21.02 5.15 -5.30
CA ASN A 287 21.75 4.19 -4.47
C ASN A 287 23.21 4.02 -4.91
N GLN A 288 23.66 4.76 -5.94
CA GLN A 288 25.02 4.71 -6.48
C GLN A 288 25.48 3.30 -6.86
N LYS A 289 24.52 2.43 -7.23
CA LYS A 289 24.83 1.06 -7.64
C LYS A 289 25.42 1.03 -9.04
N ARG A 290 26.25 0.02 -9.30
CA ARG A 290 26.85 -0.24 -10.61
C ARG A 290 26.26 -1.51 -11.20
N ILE A 291 26.06 -1.51 -12.52
CA ILE A 291 25.53 -2.65 -13.27
C ILE A 291 26.52 -3.82 -13.18
N ASP A 292 27.83 -3.57 -13.22
CA ASP A 292 28.84 -4.63 -13.10
C ASP A 292 28.94 -5.30 -11.72
N ALA A 293 28.45 -4.64 -10.66
CA ALA A 293 28.60 -5.09 -9.28
C ALA A 293 27.30 -5.57 -8.62
N ASP A 294 26.13 -5.19 -9.14
CA ASP A 294 24.83 -5.53 -8.55
C ASP A 294 24.10 -6.63 -9.36
N PRO A 295 23.88 -7.83 -8.78
CA PRO A 295 23.24 -8.95 -9.48
C PRO A 295 21.81 -8.66 -9.97
N GLN A 296 21.07 -7.79 -9.29
CA GLN A 296 19.71 -7.42 -9.67
C GLN A 296 19.73 -6.53 -10.92
N LEU A 297 20.65 -5.57 -10.99
CA LEU A 297 20.82 -4.74 -12.19
C LEU A 297 21.25 -5.59 -13.40
N GLN A 298 22.19 -6.52 -13.22
CA GLN A 298 22.59 -7.45 -14.27
C GLN A 298 21.42 -8.29 -14.77
N ARG A 299 20.57 -8.76 -13.85
CA ARG A 299 19.37 -9.51 -14.18
C ARG A 299 18.41 -8.66 -15.02
N TRP A 300 18.13 -7.42 -14.64
CA TRP A 300 17.24 -6.54 -15.41
C TRP A 300 17.79 -6.21 -16.80
N VAL A 301 19.09 -5.99 -16.94
CA VAL A 301 19.74 -5.82 -18.26
C VAL A 301 19.56 -7.08 -19.11
N LYS A 302 19.83 -8.26 -18.55
CA LYS A 302 19.64 -9.54 -19.25
C LYS A 302 18.18 -9.79 -19.65
N GLU A 303 17.24 -9.47 -18.77
CA GLU A 303 15.81 -9.58 -19.07
C GLU A 303 15.41 -8.61 -20.19
N ASN A 304 15.94 -7.38 -20.22
CA ASN A 304 15.69 -6.45 -21.32
C ASN A 304 16.27 -6.95 -22.66
N GLN A 305 17.47 -7.54 -22.66
CA GLN A 305 18.08 -8.11 -23.85
C GLN A 305 17.30 -9.31 -24.43
N THR A 306 16.66 -10.09 -23.57
CA THR A 306 16.01 -11.38 -23.94
C THR A 306 14.49 -11.28 -24.08
N GLN A 307 13.84 -10.32 -23.43
CA GLN A 307 12.39 -10.16 -23.42
C GLN A 307 11.94 -8.97 -24.28
N THR A 308 12.45 -8.87 -25.51
CA THR A 308 12.08 -7.82 -26.49
C THR A 308 10.75 -8.09 -27.19
N ARG A 309 10.11 -9.22 -26.89
CA ARG A 309 8.87 -9.71 -27.50
C ARG A 309 7.78 -8.65 -27.51
N GLU A 310 7.47 -8.05 -26.36
CA GLU A 310 6.38 -7.08 -26.21
C GLU A 310 6.57 -5.86 -27.15
N ILE A 311 7.80 -5.40 -27.34
CA ILE A 311 8.15 -4.32 -28.27
C ILE A 311 7.90 -4.75 -29.72
N LEU A 312 8.33 -5.96 -30.10
CA LEU A 312 8.17 -6.48 -31.46
C LEU A 312 6.69 -6.63 -31.84
N PHE A 313 5.84 -7.05 -30.90
CA PHE A 313 4.40 -7.21 -31.15
C PHE A 313 3.64 -5.89 -31.30
N GLN A 314 4.14 -4.77 -30.77
CA GLN A 314 3.49 -3.44 -30.89
C GLN A 314 3.82 -2.68 -32.18
N LEU A 315 4.88 -3.08 -32.89
CA LEU A 315 5.38 -2.33 -34.05
C LEU A 315 4.77 -2.87 -35.34
N ASP A 316 3.88 -2.09 -35.94
CA ASP A 316 3.38 -2.34 -37.30
C ASP A 316 4.53 -2.27 -38.34
N PRO A 317 4.33 -2.70 -39.61
CA PRO A 317 5.39 -2.73 -40.60
C PRO A 317 6.04 -1.35 -40.91
N ILE A 318 5.29 -0.26 -40.73
CA ILE A 318 5.80 1.10 -40.95
C ILE A 318 6.68 1.49 -39.76
N LYS A 319 6.16 1.34 -38.54
CA LYS A 319 6.90 1.61 -37.30
C LYS A 319 8.11 0.70 -37.15
N THR A 320 8.04 -0.55 -37.61
CA THR A 320 9.16 -1.49 -37.64
C THR A 320 10.31 -0.94 -38.47
N ARG A 321 10.04 -0.43 -39.68
CA ARG A 321 11.07 0.20 -40.53
C ARG A 321 11.65 1.45 -39.87
N GLN A 322 10.80 2.31 -39.30
CA GLN A 322 11.26 3.49 -38.56
C GLN A 322 12.13 3.12 -37.35
N ALA A 323 11.77 2.09 -36.59
CA ALA A 323 12.54 1.61 -35.46
C ALA A 323 13.91 1.07 -35.90
N VAL A 324 13.96 0.29 -36.99
CA VAL A 324 15.21 -0.21 -37.57
C VAL A 324 16.12 0.95 -37.99
N GLU A 325 15.62 1.92 -38.74
CA GLU A 325 16.40 3.08 -39.19
C GLU A 325 16.95 3.90 -38.00
N ARG A 326 16.11 4.15 -36.99
CA ARG A 326 16.52 4.88 -35.78
C ARG A 326 17.59 4.11 -34.99
N LEU A 327 17.40 2.81 -34.79
CA LEU A 327 18.35 1.96 -34.06
C LEU A 327 19.67 1.80 -34.81
N GLN A 328 19.65 1.62 -36.13
CA GLN A 328 20.86 1.58 -36.97
C GLN A 328 21.68 2.86 -36.84
N LYS A 329 21.00 4.03 -36.87
CA LYS A 329 21.65 5.32 -36.66
C LYS A 329 22.28 5.44 -35.27
N VAL A 330 21.59 4.94 -34.24
CA VAL A 330 22.01 5.00 -32.84
C VAL A 330 23.14 4.00 -32.51
N LEU A 331 23.19 2.86 -33.20
CA LEU A 331 24.22 1.82 -33.05
C LEU A 331 25.40 2.01 -33.99
N GLY A 332 25.21 2.76 -35.09
CA GLY A 332 26.23 2.94 -36.12
C GLY A 332 26.46 1.68 -36.98
N ASN A 333 25.45 0.82 -37.11
CA ASN A 333 25.53 -0.41 -37.89
C ASN A 333 24.40 -0.50 -38.94
N GLN A 334 24.47 -1.51 -39.82
CA GLN A 334 23.47 -1.76 -40.88
C GLN A 334 22.73 -3.09 -40.68
N GLU A 335 22.62 -3.58 -39.44
CA GLU A 335 21.91 -4.84 -39.18
C GLU A 335 20.42 -4.68 -39.55
N PRO A 336 19.86 -5.51 -40.45
CA PRO A 336 18.47 -5.37 -40.87
C PRO A 336 17.45 -5.95 -39.88
N SER A 337 17.87 -6.86 -38.98
CA SER A 337 16.96 -7.48 -38.03
C SER A 337 16.68 -6.58 -36.83
N LEU A 338 15.41 -6.19 -36.65
CA LEU A 338 14.97 -5.43 -35.49
C LEU A 338 15.24 -6.18 -34.16
N GLU A 339 15.06 -7.49 -34.13
CA GLU A 339 15.30 -8.31 -32.93
C GLU A 339 16.76 -8.19 -32.46
N LYS A 340 17.71 -8.31 -33.40
CA LYS A 340 19.14 -8.16 -33.11
C LYS A 340 19.51 -6.74 -32.72
N LEU A 341 19.00 -5.74 -33.44
CA LEU A 341 19.21 -4.32 -33.11
C LEU A 341 18.70 -4.00 -31.70
N LEU A 342 17.53 -4.48 -31.31
CA LEU A 342 16.99 -4.29 -29.96
C LEU A 342 17.85 -4.97 -28.90
N SER A 343 18.28 -6.21 -29.15
CA SER A 343 19.16 -6.95 -28.24
C SER A 343 20.50 -6.23 -28.03
N GLU A 344 21.11 -5.72 -29.10
CA GLU A 344 22.35 -4.94 -29.04
C GLU A 344 22.14 -3.59 -28.35
N PHE A 345 21.06 -2.87 -28.69
CA PHE A 345 20.73 -1.58 -28.09
C PHE A 345 20.49 -1.68 -26.57
N LEU A 346 19.80 -2.74 -26.13
CA LEU A 346 19.51 -3.01 -24.71
C LEU A 346 20.69 -3.67 -23.98
N THR A 347 21.81 -3.91 -24.66
CA THR A 347 23.06 -4.32 -24.02
C THR A 347 23.74 -3.11 -23.39
N THR A 348 23.31 -2.81 -22.16
CA THR A 348 23.78 -1.66 -21.41
C THR A 348 24.85 -2.02 -20.37
N THR A 349 25.88 -1.20 -20.27
CA THR A 349 26.94 -1.23 -19.26
C THR A 349 26.92 0.07 -18.46
N ASP A 350 27.72 0.16 -17.39
CA ASP A 350 27.82 1.40 -16.61
C ASP A 350 28.21 2.62 -17.45
N ASP A 351 29.00 2.46 -18.51
CA ASP A 351 29.50 3.56 -19.35
C ASP A 351 28.46 4.07 -20.36
N ASN A 352 27.60 3.18 -20.88
CA ASN A 352 26.68 3.53 -21.97
C ASN A 352 25.22 3.68 -21.52
N PHE A 353 24.89 3.25 -20.30
CA PHE A 353 23.50 3.13 -19.84
C PHE A 353 22.74 4.46 -19.92
N ASP A 354 23.28 5.56 -19.41
CA ASP A 354 22.57 6.85 -19.40
C ASP A 354 22.27 7.36 -20.81
N THR A 355 23.21 7.14 -21.75
CA THR A 355 23.01 7.51 -23.16
C THR A 355 21.93 6.64 -23.80
N ARG A 356 21.98 5.32 -23.58
CA ARG A 356 20.97 4.37 -24.09
C ARG A 356 19.59 4.62 -23.50
N TYR A 357 19.52 4.96 -22.21
CA TYR A 357 18.29 5.33 -21.53
C TYR A 357 17.62 6.54 -22.19
N GLN A 358 18.37 7.61 -22.43
CA GLN A 358 17.85 8.81 -23.12
C GLN A 358 17.43 8.48 -24.56
N GLN A 359 18.23 7.70 -25.29
CA GLN A 359 17.93 7.28 -26.65
C GLN A 359 16.68 6.40 -26.73
N PHE A 360 16.43 5.54 -25.74
CA PHE A 360 15.23 4.71 -25.71
C PHE A 360 13.98 5.60 -25.69
N TYR A 361 13.94 6.58 -24.79
CA TYR A 361 12.81 7.50 -24.67
C TYR A 361 12.68 8.49 -25.83
N ALA A 362 13.80 8.86 -26.47
CA ALA A 362 13.78 9.77 -27.62
C ALA A 362 13.39 9.06 -28.93
N GLU A 363 13.90 7.85 -29.16
CA GLU A 363 13.86 7.20 -30.49
C GLU A 363 12.85 6.06 -30.56
N LEU A 364 12.74 5.22 -29.52
CA LEU A 364 11.87 4.05 -29.51
C LEU A 364 10.51 4.31 -28.85
N ALA A 365 10.50 4.94 -27.67
CA ALA A 365 9.27 5.19 -26.92
C ALA A 365 8.15 5.89 -27.73
N PRO A 366 8.42 6.86 -28.63
CA PRO A 366 7.36 7.48 -29.44
C PRO A 366 6.68 6.53 -30.42
N LEU A 367 7.29 5.39 -30.74
CA LEU A 367 6.71 4.37 -31.61
C LEU A 367 5.88 3.34 -30.83
N LEU A 368 6.04 3.30 -29.51
CA LEU A 368 5.51 2.27 -28.60
C LEU A 368 4.39 2.81 -27.72
N ASP A 369 3.54 1.89 -27.28
CA ASP A 369 2.56 2.14 -26.23
C ASP A 369 3.21 1.82 -24.88
N LEU A 370 3.76 2.86 -24.25
CA LEU A 370 4.47 2.73 -22.98
C LEU A 370 3.57 2.26 -21.82
N TYR A 371 2.26 2.49 -21.90
CA TYR A 371 1.31 2.10 -20.88
C TYR A 371 0.17 1.30 -21.52
N ARG A 372 -0.19 0.19 -20.90
CA ARG A 372 -1.27 -0.70 -21.37
C ARG A 372 -2.66 -0.07 -21.28
N MET A 373 -2.82 0.95 -20.44
CA MET A 373 -4.05 1.71 -20.27
C MET A 373 -3.74 3.21 -20.32
N ARG A 374 -4.59 3.98 -20.98
CA ARG A 374 -4.44 5.43 -21.13
C ARG A 374 -5.48 6.17 -20.32
N MET A 375 -5.17 7.41 -19.98
CA MET A 375 -6.14 8.30 -19.35
C MET A 375 -7.30 8.56 -20.32
N GLY A 376 -8.53 8.44 -19.82
CA GLY A 376 -9.75 8.55 -20.60
C GLY A 376 -10.34 7.22 -21.07
N ASP A 377 -9.58 6.12 -20.98
CA ASP A 377 -10.07 4.79 -21.35
C ASP A 377 -11.17 4.32 -20.37
N ASN A 378 -12.09 3.50 -20.89
CA ASN A 378 -13.07 2.80 -20.08
C ASN A 378 -12.55 1.41 -19.74
N LEU A 379 -12.42 1.14 -18.44
CA LEU A 379 -11.90 -0.10 -17.93
C LEU A 379 -13.02 -1.01 -17.44
N THR A 380 -13.09 -2.22 -17.99
CA THR A 380 -13.98 -3.27 -17.47
C THR A 380 -13.31 -3.91 -16.26
N ILE A 381 -13.84 -3.62 -15.08
CA ILE A 381 -13.36 -4.19 -13.83
C ILE A 381 -14.24 -5.38 -13.49
N THR A 382 -13.63 -6.54 -13.23
CA THR A 382 -14.34 -7.76 -12.88
C THR A 382 -13.95 -8.20 -11.48
N ALA A 383 -14.95 -8.38 -10.61
CA ALA A 383 -14.75 -8.77 -9.22
C ALA A 383 -15.72 -9.89 -8.83
N PHE A 384 -15.30 -10.71 -7.87
CA PHE A 384 -16.18 -11.68 -7.23
C PHE A 384 -16.94 -10.99 -6.09
N THR A 385 -18.26 -11.09 -6.12
CA THR A 385 -19.13 -10.68 -5.01
C THR A 385 -18.96 -11.64 -3.82
N ARG A 386 -19.42 -11.24 -2.64
CA ARG A 386 -19.42 -12.12 -1.44
C ARG A 386 -20.23 -13.41 -1.63
N THR A 387 -21.22 -13.37 -2.51
CA THR A 387 -22.06 -14.51 -2.87
C THR A 387 -21.39 -15.44 -3.91
N GLY A 388 -20.16 -15.13 -4.34
CA GLY A 388 -19.41 -15.92 -5.32
C GLY A 388 -19.78 -15.62 -6.78
N TYR A 389 -20.78 -14.78 -7.03
CA TYR A 389 -21.09 -14.32 -8.39
C TYR A 389 -20.04 -13.34 -8.90
N VAL A 390 -19.72 -13.46 -10.18
CA VAL A 390 -18.87 -12.49 -10.88
C VAL A 390 -19.71 -11.28 -11.26
N GLN A 391 -19.20 -10.08 -10.99
CA GLN A 391 -19.77 -8.82 -11.44
C GLN A 391 -18.73 -8.04 -12.23
N SER A 392 -19.18 -7.37 -13.29
CA SER A 392 -18.33 -6.53 -14.12
C SER A 392 -18.94 -5.14 -14.25
N VAL A 393 -18.11 -4.11 -14.08
CA VAL A 393 -18.50 -2.70 -14.23
C VAL A 393 -17.49 -1.98 -15.11
N ASN A 394 -17.99 -1.16 -16.03
CA ASN A 394 -17.16 -0.29 -16.85
C ASN A 394 -16.94 1.03 -16.13
N VAL A 395 -15.68 1.38 -15.86
CA VAL A 395 -15.32 2.60 -15.13
C VAL A 395 -14.30 3.38 -15.94
N LYS A 396 -14.53 4.69 -16.09
CA LYS A 396 -13.62 5.58 -16.80
C LYS A 396 -12.41 5.95 -15.94
N ILE A 397 -11.21 5.88 -16.51
CA ILE A 397 -9.97 6.36 -15.87
C ILE A 397 -9.82 7.85 -16.12
N TYR A 398 -9.87 8.68 -15.07
CA TYR A 398 -9.77 10.15 -15.21
C TYR A 398 -8.34 10.68 -15.06
N GLY A 399 -7.50 10.00 -14.29
CA GLY A 399 -6.18 10.48 -13.96
C GLY A 399 -5.40 9.55 -13.04
N THR A 400 -4.17 9.95 -12.75
CA THR A 400 -3.35 9.35 -11.70
C THR A 400 -3.28 10.27 -10.49
N TYR A 401 -3.13 9.68 -9.31
CA TYR A 401 -2.90 10.42 -8.08
C TYR A 401 -1.73 9.83 -7.30
N GLN A 402 -1.16 10.59 -6.38
CA GLN A 402 -0.20 10.07 -5.42
C GLN A 402 -0.43 10.67 -4.04
N PHE A 403 0.12 10.02 -3.02
CA PHE A 403 0.19 10.57 -1.68
C PHE A 403 1.58 11.17 -1.47
N LYS A 404 1.63 12.47 -1.19
CA LYS A 404 2.88 13.20 -0.90
C LYS A 404 3.67 12.47 0.18
N GLY A 405 4.96 12.23 -0.02
CA GLY A 405 5.85 11.48 0.87
C GLY A 405 5.59 9.97 0.96
N LEU A 406 4.73 9.41 0.11
CA LEU A 406 4.45 7.97 -0.02
C LEU A 406 4.50 7.50 -1.48
N GLU A 407 5.08 8.31 -2.37
CA GLU A 407 5.08 8.12 -3.83
C GLU A 407 5.72 6.79 -4.25
N LYS A 408 6.73 6.33 -3.49
CA LYS A 408 7.45 5.08 -3.73
C LYS A 408 7.03 3.94 -2.80
N SER A 409 5.96 4.13 -2.02
CA SER A 409 5.51 3.11 -1.08
C SER A 409 4.71 2.03 -1.81
N ALA A 410 5.20 0.80 -1.81
CA ALA A 410 4.42 -0.35 -2.26
C ALA A 410 3.17 -0.63 -1.39
N MET A 411 3.11 -0.10 -0.16
CA MET A 411 1.95 -0.30 0.73
C MET A 411 0.81 0.65 0.40
N ALA A 412 1.11 1.94 0.22
CA ALA A 412 0.09 2.95 -0.11
C ALA A 412 -0.16 3.06 -1.62
N GLY A 413 0.88 2.87 -2.42
CA GLY A 413 0.89 3.11 -3.85
C GLY A 413 0.17 2.04 -4.69
N VAL A 414 -0.19 0.89 -4.11
CA VAL A 414 -0.99 -0.12 -4.82
C VAL A 414 -2.50 0.12 -4.71
N ILE A 415 -2.92 1.03 -3.83
CA ILE A 415 -4.32 1.37 -3.65
C ILE A 415 -4.74 2.30 -4.79
N ASN A 416 -5.80 1.95 -5.51
CA ASN A 416 -6.45 2.84 -6.48
C ASN A 416 -7.78 3.35 -5.90
N LEU A 417 -8.34 4.44 -6.45
CA LEU A 417 -9.58 5.03 -5.94
C LEU A 417 -10.69 4.92 -6.96
N MET A 418 -11.86 4.43 -6.54
CA MET A 418 -13.05 4.31 -7.37
C MET A 418 -14.22 5.03 -6.71
N ASP A 419 -15.15 5.53 -7.52
CA ASP A 419 -16.40 6.05 -7.00
C ASP A 419 -17.22 4.98 -6.25
N LEU A 420 -17.95 5.42 -5.24
CA LEU A 420 -18.71 4.54 -4.36
C LEU A 420 -19.86 3.80 -5.08
N MET A 421 -20.39 4.33 -6.20
CA MET A 421 -21.48 3.67 -6.93
C MET A 421 -20.97 2.46 -7.70
N SER A 422 -19.88 2.63 -8.45
CA SER A 422 -19.21 1.53 -9.15
C SER A 422 -18.74 0.45 -8.17
N PHE A 423 -18.20 0.86 -7.02
CA PHE A 423 -17.84 -0.07 -5.94
C PHE A 423 -19.03 -0.91 -5.47
N ARG A 424 -20.18 -0.28 -5.19
CA ARG A 424 -21.37 -0.98 -4.70
C ARG A 424 -21.85 -2.04 -5.69
N GLU A 425 -21.83 -1.70 -6.97
CA GLU A 425 -22.24 -2.59 -8.04
C GLU A 425 -21.29 -3.79 -8.18
N LEU A 426 -19.97 -3.56 -8.17
CA LEU A 426 -18.95 -4.61 -8.18
C LEU A 426 -19.06 -5.54 -6.97
N TYR A 427 -19.34 -4.97 -5.80
CA TYR A 427 -19.47 -5.75 -4.57
C TYR A 427 -20.78 -6.56 -4.50
N GLY A 428 -21.68 -6.39 -5.48
CA GLY A 428 -22.92 -7.15 -5.60
C GLY A 428 -24.12 -6.51 -4.90
N TYR A 429 -24.03 -5.25 -4.49
CA TYR A 429 -25.16 -4.54 -3.92
C TYR A 429 -26.16 -4.12 -4.99
N LEU A 430 -27.45 -4.30 -4.67
CA LEU A 430 -28.56 -3.83 -5.47
C LEU A 430 -28.68 -2.32 -5.36
N SER A 431 -28.03 -1.59 -6.26
CA SER A 431 -28.24 -0.15 -6.44
C SER A 431 -29.73 0.14 -6.73
N PRO A 432 -30.23 1.36 -6.45
CA PRO A 432 -31.60 1.74 -6.82
C PRO A 432 -31.89 1.48 -8.31
N ASP A 433 -30.88 1.70 -9.15
CA ASP A 433 -30.94 1.47 -10.60
C ASP A 433 -31.12 -0.01 -10.94
N ARG A 434 -30.33 -0.89 -10.30
CA ARG A 434 -30.47 -2.35 -10.43
C ARG A 434 -31.78 -2.88 -9.87
N LYS A 435 -32.31 -2.30 -8.79
CA LYS A 435 -33.64 -2.65 -8.27
C LYS A 435 -34.74 -2.28 -9.27
N ALA A 436 -34.63 -1.09 -9.89
CA ALA A 436 -35.55 -0.67 -10.94
C ALA A 436 -35.43 -1.57 -12.18
N GLU A 437 -34.22 -1.93 -12.58
CA GLU A 437 -33.96 -2.87 -13.68
C GLU A 437 -34.57 -4.25 -13.41
N ILE A 438 -34.33 -4.83 -12.24
CA ILE A 438 -34.92 -6.13 -11.86
C ILE A 438 -36.45 -6.03 -11.83
N ALA A 439 -37.02 -4.94 -11.30
CA ALA A 439 -38.47 -4.74 -11.28
C ALA A 439 -39.06 -4.62 -12.69
N GLU A 440 -38.35 -3.96 -13.61
CA GLU A 440 -38.75 -3.84 -15.01
C GLU A 440 -38.60 -5.17 -15.77
N LEU A 441 -37.52 -5.91 -15.53
CA LEU A 441 -37.32 -7.27 -16.05
C LEU A 441 -38.41 -8.22 -15.55
N GLN A 442 -38.77 -8.16 -14.26
CA GLN A 442 -39.88 -8.92 -13.70
C GLN A 442 -41.21 -8.55 -14.36
N LYS A 443 -41.44 -7.25 -14.60
CA LYS A 443 -42.63 -6.76 -15.30
C LYS A 443 -42.70 -7.24 -16.75
N ASN A 444 -41.56 -7.28 -17.46
CA ASN A 444 -41.48 -7.65 -18.87
C ASN A 444 -41.43 -9.17 -19.11
N SER A 445 -40.87 -9.94 -18.17
CA SER A 445 -40.75 -11.40 -18.25
C SER A 445 -41.96 -12.14 -17.67
N GLY A 446 -42.85 -11.45 -16.95
CA GLY A 446 -43.99 -12.06 -16.26
C GLY A 446 -43.58 -12.95 -15.07
N LEU A 447 -42.30 -12.97 -14.69
CA LEU A 447 -41.77 -13.78 -13.60
C LEU A 447 -42.17 -13.18 -12.24
N LYS A 448 -42.87 -13.96 -11.42
CA LYS A 448 -43.14 -13.61 -10.01
C LYS A 448 -41.89 -13.87 -9.18
N ALA A 449 -41.48 -12.88 -8.38
CA ALA A 449 -40.44 -13.06 -7.38
C ALA A 449 -40.92 -14.07 -6.34
N VAL A 450 -40.17 -15.17 -6.19
CA VAL A 450 -40.46 -16.19 -5.19
C VAL A 450 -39.65 -15.87 -3.93
N ASP A 451 -40.33 -15.59 -2.82
CA ASP A 451 -39.69 -15.38 -1.54
C ASP A 451 -39.06 -16.69 -1.04
N ARG A 452 -37.93 -16.62 -0.34
CA ARG A 452 -37.19 -17.82 0.12
C ARG A 452 -38.05 -18.71 1.02
N ALA A 453 -38.98 -18.11 1.76
CA ALA A 453 -39.93 -18.83 2.60
C ALA A 453 -40.96 -19.66 1.80
N ASN A 454 -41.23 -19.26 0.55
CA ASN A 454 -42.22 -19.89 -0.34
C ASN A 454 -41.54 -20.58 -1.53
N ALA A 455 -40.20 -20.65 -1.53
CA ALA A 455 -39.42 -21.21 -2.63
C ALA A 455 -39.65 -22.71 -2.82
N GLU A 456 -39.87 -23.43 -1.71
CA GLU A 456 -40.17 -24.85 -1.73
C GLU A 456 -41.56 -25.12 -2.33
N ASP A 457 -42.59 -24.41 -1.86
CA ASP A 457 -43.96 -24.53 -2.41
C ASP A 457 -44.07 -24.06 -3.87
N ALA A 458 -43.33 -23.03 -4.27
CA ALA A 458 -43.35 -22.55 -5.65
C ALA A 458 -42.63 -23.51 -6.63
N LEU A 459 -41.63 -24.28 -6.15
CA LEU A 459 -40.90 -25.25 -6.96
C LEU A 459 -41.53 -26.66 -6.90
N PHE A 460 -42.17 -27.02 -5.79
CA PHE A 460 -42.58 -28.40 -5.49
C PHE A 460 -44.04 -28.55 -5.02
N GLY A 461 -44.82 -27.47 -4.90
CA GLY A 461 -46.24 -27.51 -4.51
C GLY A 461 -47.19 -27.92 -5.64
N GLU A 462 -48.41 -28.33 -5.30
CA GLU A 462 -49.41 -28.87 -6.23
C GLU A 462 -49.89 -27.86 -7.31
N GLU A 463 -49.68 -26.56 -7.12
CA GLU A 463 -49.95 -25.52 -8.15
C GLU A 463 -48.85 -25.38 -9.22
N SER A 464 -47.73 -26.11 -9.10
CA SER A 464 -46.64 -26.12 -10.11
C SER A 464 -47.03 -26.77 -11.45
N GLY A 465 -48.27 -27.24 -11.57
CA GLY A 465 -48.80 -27.98 -12.71
C GLY A 465 -48.92 -27.23 -14.05
N ASN A 466 -48.56 -25.94 -14.15
CA ASN A 466 -48.48 -25.28 -15.46
C ASN A 466 -47.43 -24.16 -15.52
N SER A 467 -46.47 -24.36 -16.44
CA SER A 467 -45.47 -23.44 -17.00
C SER A 467 -44.43 -22.84 -16.06
N LEU A 468 -43.30 -23.54 -15.91
CA LEU A 468 -41.96 -22.91 -15.85
C LEU A 468 -40.83 -23.90 -16.17
N VAL A 469 -41.12 -24.96 -16.92
CA VAL A 469 -40.08 -25.75 -17.59
C VAL A 469 -39.97 -25.20 -19.01
N ALA A 470 -39.08 -24.24 -19.21
CA ALA A 470 -38.56 -23.99 -20.54
C ALA A 470 -37.78 -25.26 -20.93
N GLU A 471 -38.32 -26.07 -21.85
CA GLU A 471 -37.53 -27.08 -22.54
C GLU A 471 -36.36 -26.36 -23.23
N ALA A 472 -35.17 -26.48 -22.65
CA ALA A 472 -33.95 -26.04 -23.29
C ALA A 472 -33.73 -26.93 -24.52
N THR A 473 -34.18 -26.45 -25.67
CA THR A 473 -33.84 -27.06 -26.96
C THR A 473 -32.36 -26.76 -27.20
N PRO A 474 -31.45 -27.75 -27.26
CA PRO A 474 -30.04 -27.50 -27.52
C PRO A 474 -29.90 -26.85 -28.90
N GLY A 475 -29.38 -25.61 -28.94
CA GLY A 475 -29.15 -24.86 -30.17
C GLY A 475 -30.12 -23.72 -30.49
N LEU A 476 -31.07 -23.39 -29.60
CA LEU A 476 -31.99 -22.25 -29.76
C LEU A 476 -31.89 -21.20 -28.64
N ILE A 477 -30.76 -21.13 -27.95
CA ILE A 477 -30.36 -19.88 -27.30
C ILE A 477 -29.40 -19.21 -28.27
N GLU A 478 -29.93 -18.33 -29.12
CA GLU A 478 -29.09 -17.27 -29.69
C GLU A 478 -28.66 -16.40 -28.50
N ASP A 479 -27.56 -16.75 -27.84
CA ASP A 479 -26.98 -15.99 -26.72
C ASP A 479 -26.78 -14.51 -27.12
N ALA A 480 -26.59 -14.25 -28.42
CA ALA A 480 -26.60 -12.93 -29.01
C ALA A 480 -27.94 -12.18 -28.78
N LYS A 481 -29.11 -12.71 -29.16
CA LYS A 481 -30.38 -11.96 -29.07
C LYS A 481 -30.93 -11.79 -27.65
N ALA A 482 -30.58 -12.66 -26.71
CA ALA A 482 -30.99 -12.52 -25.31
C ALA A 482 -30.18 -11.43 -24.56
N PHE A 483 -28.93 -11.19 -24.98
CA PHE A 483 -28.09 -10.09 -24.49
C PHE A 483 -28.15 -8.82 -25.37
N GLU A 484 -28.53 -8.94 -26.66
CA GLU A 484 -28.73 -7.85 -27.63
C GLU A 484 -30.16 -7.27 -27.60
N GLY A 485 -30.85 -7.36 -26.45
CA GLY A 485 -31.95 -6.44 -26.21
C GLY A 485 -31.37 -5.03 -26.22
N ALA A 486 -31.77 -4.20 -27.19
CA ALA A 486 -31.34 -2.80 -27.37
C ALA A 486 -31.43 -1.91 -26.10
N LEU A 487 -31.98 -2.42 -24.98
CA LEU A 487 -31.98 -1.81 -23.66
C LEU A 487 -30.67 -1.98 -22.85
N GLY A 488 -29.87 -3.03 -23.08
CA GLY A 488 -28.68 -3.34 -22.28
C GLY A 488 -27.43 -2.54 -22.65
N SER A 489 -27.22 -2.26 -23.93
CA SER A 489 -26.12 -1.42 -24.42
C SER A 489 -26.41 0.07 -24.24
N LEU A 490 -27.64 0.53 -24.52
CA LEU A 490 -28.03 1.93 -24.38
C LEU A 490 -27.98 2.43 -22.92
N ARG A 491 -28.30 1.58 -21.92
CA ARG A 491 -28.23 1.99 -20.50
C ARG A 491 -26.84 2.03 -19.89
N ARG A 492 -25.87 1.25 -20.41
CA ARG A 492 -24.48 1.29 -19.90
C ARG A 492 -23.84 2.65 -20.14
N ASP A 493 -24.09 3.23 -21.32
CA ASP A 493 -23.65 4.58 -21.65
C ASP A 493 -24.42 5.65 -20.86
N ASP A 494 -25.72 5.45 -20.62
CA ASP A 494 -26.53 6.34 -19.76
C ASP A 494 -26.04 6.36 -18.30
N LEU A 495 -25.66 5.20 -17.75
CA LEU A 495 -25.10 5.09 -16.40
C LEU A 495 -23.73 5.76 -16.28
N ALA A 496 -22.90 5.66 -17.32
CA ALA A 496 -21.61 6.37 -17.38
C ALA A 496 -21.79 7.90 -17.51
N ALA A 497 -22.88 8.36 -18.12
CA ALA A 497 -23.19 9.78 -18.29
C ALA A 497 -23.93 10.39 -17.08
N ARG A 498 -24.56 9.58 -16.23
CA ARG A 498 -25.35 10.03 -15.07
C ARG A 498 -24.49 10.77 -14.03
N VAL A 499 -25.10 11.80 -13.43
CA VAL A 499 -24.55 12.52 -12.28
C VAL A 499 -25.43 12.24 -11.07
N TYR A 500 -24.83 11.63 -10.05
CA TYR A 500 -25.48 11.31 -8.78
C TYR A 500 -25.40 12.50 -7.80
N SER A 501 -26.49 12.75 -7.09
CA SER A 501 -26.52 13.72 -6.00
C SER A 501 -25.80 13.19 -4.75
N GLN A 502 -25.37 14.10 -3.85
CA GLN A 502 -24.75 13.70 -2.59
C GLN A 502 -25.65 12.78 -1.75
N GLN A 503 -26.96 13.05 -1.75
CA GLN A 503 -27.92 12.23 -1.04
C GLN A 503 -27.99 10.81 -1.60
N GLU A 504 -27.95 10.64 -2.93
CA GLU A 504 -27.89 9.30 -3.55
C GLU A 504 -26.60 8.57 -3.17
N ILE A 505 -25.46 9.27 -3.17
CA ILE A 505 -24.16 8.70 -2.77
C ILE A 505 -24.22 8.24 -1.31
N GLU A 506 -24.81 9.01 -0.41
CA GLU A 506 -24.86 8.71 1.02
C GLU A 506 -25.95 7.70 1.42
N GLN A 507 -27.04 7.59 0.65
CA GLN A 507 -28.15 6.66 0.92
C GLN A 507 -27.80 5.18 0.73
N GLY A 508 -26.75 4.89 -0.04
CA GLY A 508 -26.32 3.51 -0.23
C GLY A 508 -25.47 2.99 0.93
N VAL A 509 -24.85 1.84 0.67
CA VAL A 509 -24.06 1.12 1.67
C VAL A 509 -22.58 1.49 1.61
N ALA A 510 -21.88 1.32 2.74
CA ALA A 510 -20.42 1.36 2.83
C ALA A 510 -19.93 0.15 3.64
N LEU A 511 -18.67 -0.23 3.52
CA LEU A 511 -18.09 -1.29 4.37
C LEU A 511 -17.46 -0.70 5.65
N SER A 512 -16.88 0.48 5.52
CA SER A 512 -16.32 1.24 6.63
C SER A 512 -16.45 2.75 6.37
N ALA A 513 -16.06 3.56 7.34
CA ALA A 513 -15.87 4.99 7.14
C ALA A 513 -14.70 5.53 7.95
N ALA A 514 -13.92 6.40 7.32
CA ALA A 514 -12.85 7.16 7.97
C ALA A 514 -13.44 8.35 8.71
N ILE A 515 -12.99 8.58 9.94
CA ILE A 515 -13.35 9.74 10.75
C ILE A 515 -12.11 10.62 10.93
N ILE A 516 -12.23 11.89 10.59
CA ILE A 516 -11.21 12.90 10.90
C ILE A 516 -11.61 13.66 12.16
N LEU A 517 -10.69 13.75 13.11
CA LEU A 517 -10.89 14.50 14.35
C LEU A 517 -10.41 15.95 14.20
N LYS A 518 -10.98 16.85 14.99
CA LYS A 518 -10.51 18.24 15.11
C LYS A 518 -9.28 18.30 16.01
N ASP A 519 -9.30 17.55 17.11
CA ASP A 519 -8.21 17.37 18.06
C ASP A 519 -7.82 15.88 18.14
N PRO A 520 -6.71 15.48 17.48
CA PRO A 520 -6.19 14.12 17.52
C PRO A 520 -5.68 13.67 18.89
N GLU A 521 -5.35 14.59 19.81
CA GLU A 521 -4.84 14.21 21.15
C GLU A 521 -5.94 13.54 21.99
N GLN A 522 -7.21 13.87 21.72
CA GLN A 522 -8.39 13.28 22.36
C GLN A 522 -8.89 12.00 21.67
N LEU A 523 -8.07 11.36 20.82
CA LEU A 523 -8.47 10.19 20.04
C LEU A 523 -9.08 9.07 20.91
N GLN A 524 -8.42 8.70 22.02
CA GLN A 524 -8.89 7.62 22.88
C GLN A 524 -10.21 7.98 23.56
N GLN A 525 -10.32 9.21 24.07
CA GLN A 525 -11.55 9.69 24.71
C GLN A 525 -12.71 9.74 23.71
N THR A 526 -12.50 10.35 22.55
CA THR A 526 -13.51 10.44 21.49
C THR A 526 -13.93 9.06 20.99
N MET A 527 -13.00 8.12 20.86
CA MET A 527 -13.33 6.75 20.48
C MET A 527 -14.26 6.07 21.49
N GLU A 528 -13.99 6.20 22.80
CA GLU A 528 -14.85 5.63 23.84
C GLU A 528 -16.22 6.33 23.92
N GLU A 529 -16.26 7.65 23.77
CA GLU A 529 -17.51 8.44 23.71
C GLU A 529 -18.37 8.04 22.50
N LEU A 530 -17.76 7.84 21.33
CA LEU A 530 -18.45 7.38 20.12
C LEU A 530 -18.99 5.95 20.27
N LYS A 531 -18.20 5.03 20.85
CA LYS A 531 -18.66 3.65 21.14
C LYS A 531 -19.90 3.67 22.04
N GLN A 532 -19.81 4.37 23.18
CA GLN A 532 -20.92 4.46 24.14
C GLN A 532 -22.17 5.08 23.51
N SER A 533 -21.99 6.17 22.75
CA SER A 533 -23.10 6.85 22.08
C SER A 533 -23.74 5.98 20.99
N ALA A 534 -22.93 5.23 20.23
CA ALA A 534 -23.43 4.33 19.19
C ALA A 534 -24.28 3.20 19.79
N THR A 535 -23.81 2.59 20.89
CA THR A 535 -24.58 1.57 21.62
C THR A 535 -25.88 2.15 22.17
N ALA A 536 -25.86 3.35 22.74
CA ALA A 536 -27.06 4.02 23.26
C ALA A 536 -28.08 4.35 22.15
N ALA A 537 -27.61 4.64 20.94
CA ALA A 537 -28.45 4.87 19.76
C ALA A 537 -28.93 3.58 19.07
N GLY A 538 -28.53 2.40 19.58
CA GLY A 538 -28.83 1.10 18.97
C GLY A 538 -28.09 0.84 17.66
N LEU A 539 -27.00 1.58 17.39
CA LEU A 539 -26.16 1.40 16.21
C LEU A 539 -25.07 0.36 16.51
N LYS A 540 -25.08 -0.73 15.74
CA LYS A 540 -24.07 -1.81 15.82
C LYS A 540 -22.78 -1.42 15.11
N LEU A 541 -21.98 -0.57 15.75
CA LEU A 541 -20.74 -0.03 15.18
C LEU A 541 -19.53 -0.42 16.02
N ARG A 542 -18.47 -0.88 15.36
CA ARG A 542 -17.13 -0.92 15.94
C ARG A 542 -16.40 0.37 15.57
N VAL A 543 -15.87 1.05 16.58
CA VAL A 543 -15.01 2.22 16.41
C VAL A 543 -13.59 1.83 16.78
N VAL A 544 -12.66 1.96 15.85
CA VAL A 544 -11.27 1.53 16.00
C VAL A 544 -10.30 2.65 15.64
N SER A 545 -9.10 2.63 16.23
CA SER A 545 -8.05 3.59 15.87
C SER A 545 -7.42 3.28 14.53
N TRP A 546 -6.72 4.26 13.94
CA TRP A 546 -5.92 4.05 12.74
C TRP A 546 -4.89 2.92 12.88
N GLN A 547 -4.36 2.66 14.08
CA GLN A 547 -3.43 1.54 14.31
C GLN A 547 -4.12 0.19 14.11
N GLN A 548 -5.33 0.04 14.65
CA GLN A 548 -6.09 -1.20 14.50
C GLN A 548 -6.57 -1.36 13.04
N ALA A 549 -7.08 -0.29 12.43
CA ALA A 549 -7.54 -0.31 11.05
C ALA A 549 -6.42 -0.55 10.01
N ALA A 550 -5.16 -0.25 10.35
CA ALA A 550 -4.01 -0.58 9.51
C ALA A 550 -3.67 -2.08 9.49
N GLY A 551 -4.34 -2.91 10.30
CA GLY A 551 -4.18 -4.36 10.34
C GLY A 551 -2.75 -4.78 10.68
N LEU A 552 -2.16 -5.63 9.83
CA LEU A 552 -0.80 -6.17 10.03
C LEU A 552 0.26 -5.07 10.17
N ILE A 553 0.09 -3.94 9.48
CA ILE A 553 1.01 -2.81 9.55
C ILE A 553 0.99 -2.23 10.97
N GLY A 554 -0.20 -1.97 11.52
CA GLY A 554 -0.32 -1.45 12.88
C GLY A 554 0.15 -2.45 13.95
N GLN A 555 -0.07 -3.75 13.74
CA GLN A 555 0.46 -4.79 14.62
C GLN A 555 1.99 -4.82 14.61
N PHE A 556 2.63 -4.68 13.44
CA PHE A 556 4.09 -4.60 13.35
C PHE A 556 4.65 -3.43 14.16
N VAL A 557 3.99 -2.25 14.10
CA VAL A 557 4.36 -1.09 14.91
C VAL A 557 4.26 -1.38 16.40
N LEU A 558 3.16 -1.99 16.83
CA LEU A 558 2.97 -2.35 18.23
C LEU A 558 4.06 -3.35 18.69
N MET A 559 4.38 -4.34 17.86
CA MET A 559 5.42 -5.32 18.15
C MET A 559 6.82 -4.67 18.22
N ALA A 560 7.14 -3.77 17.29
CA ALA A 560 8.40 -3.02 17.33
C ALA A 560 8.53 -2.18 18.61
N LYS A 561 7.44 -1.51 19.04
CA LYS A 561 7.38 -0.79 20.33
C LYS A 561 7.61 -1.74 21.51
N LEU A 562 6.93 -2.89 21.54
CA LEU A 562 7.07 -3.88 22.61
C LEU A 562 8.50 -4.44 22.69
N VAL A 563 9.12 -4.79 21.57
CA VAL A 563 10.50 -5.29 21.52
C VAL A 563 11.46 -4.25 22.08
N LEU A 564 11.30 -2.97 21.73
CA LEU A 564 12.17 -1.93 22.28
C LEU A 564 11.92 -1.69 23.76
N TYR A 565 10.66 -1.61 24.21
CA TYR A 565 10.35 -1.47 25.63
C TYR A 565 10.92 -2.64 26.44
N PHE A 566 10.88 -3.84 25.89
CA PHE A 566 11.52 -5.01 26.48
C PHE A 566 13.05 -4.89 26.51
N ALA A 567 13.68 -4.40 25.44
CA ALA A 567 15.13 -4.12 25.43
C ALA A 567 15.53 -3.05 26.45
N VAL A 568 14.77 -1.95 26.54
CA VAL A 568 14.95 -0.90 27.56
C VAL A 568 14.77 -1.48 28.96
N PHE A 569 13.81 -2.36 29.17
CA PHE A 569 13.60 -3.06 30.43
C PHE A 569 14.79 -3.95 30.80
N ILE A 570 15.37 -4.71 29.87
CA ILE A 570 16.59 -5.50 30.13
C ILE A 570 17.75 -4.58 30.53
N ILE A 571 17.95 -3.48 29.81
CA ILE A 571 19.01 -2.51 30.11
C ILE A 571 18.81 -1.86 31.47
N PHE A 572 17.56 -1.57 31.83
CA PHE A 572 17.18 -1.13 33.17
C PHE A 572 17.61 -2.14 34.25
N ILE A 573 17.32 -3.43 34.07
CA ILE A 573 17.71 -4.47 35.04
C ILE A 573 19.23 -4.61 35.14
N VAL A 574 19.92 -4.62 34.00
CA VAL A 574 21.39 -4.69 33.96
C VAL A 574 22.01 -3.47 34.66
N ALA A 575 21.54 -2.26 34.35
CA ALA A 575 21.99 -1.04 35.03
C ALA A 575 21.71 -1.12 36.53
N LEU A 576 20.54 -1.62 36.94
CA LEU A 576 20.17 -1.76 38.34
C LEU A 576 21.18 -2.61 39.10
N VAL A 577 21.51 -3.79 38.56
CA VAL A 577 22.47 -4.74 39.15
C VAL A 577 23.89 -4.14 39.19
N ILE A 578 24.34 -3.51 38.11
CA ILE A 578 25.70 -2.93 38.06
C ILE A 578 25.82 -1.79 39.07
N ILE A 579 24.85 -0.87 39.13
CA ILE A 579 24.84 0.24 40.09
C ILE A 579 24.79 -0.30 41.52
N ASN A 580 23.96 -1.33 41.79
CA ASN A 580 23.87 -1.95 43.10
C ASN A 580 25.22 -2.53 43.55
N ASN A 581 25.86 -3.32 42.70
CA ASN A 581 27.17 -3.92 42.99
C ASN A 581 28.27 -2.86 43.16
N ALA A 582 28.26 -1.82 42.32
CA ALA A 582 29.21 -0.72 42.43
C ALA A 582 28.99 0.09 43.72
N MET A 583 27.75 0.38 44.10
CA MET A 583 27.43 1.05 45.37
C MET A 583 27.77 0.17 46.57
N MET A 584 27.57 -1.15 46.49
CA MET A 584 28.02 -2.09 47.51
C MET A 584 29.54 -1.96 47.71
N MET A 585 30.32 -1.98 46.64
CA MET A 585 31.77 -1.76 46.72
C MET A 585 32.13 -0.37 47.28
N ALA A 586 31.45 0.69 46.84
CA ALA A 586 31.69 2.05 47.31
C ALA A 586 31.42 2.21 48.82
N THR A 587 30.35 1.58 49.32
CA THR A 587 30.02 1.60 50.75
C THR A 587 31.03 0.81 51.59
N LEU A 588 31.52 -0.33 51.08
CA LEU A 588 32.56 -1.13 51.74
C LEU A 588 33.87 -0.37 51.90
N GLN A 589 34.29 0.39 50.89
CA GLN A 589 35.51 1.20 50.95
C GLN A 589 35.44 2.35 51.98
N ARG A 590 34.23 2.78 52.35
CA ARG A 590 33.99 3.90 53.29
C ARG A 590 33.50 3.43 54.66
N VAL A 591 33.62 2.14 54.99
CA VAL A 591 33.18 1.57 56.27
C VAL A 591 33.77 2.31 57.48
N ARG A 592 35.06 2.63 57.45
CA ARG A 592 35.76 3.35 58.53
C ARG A 592 35.21 4.78 58.73
N GLU A 593 34.90 5.47 57.64
CA GLU A 593 34.28 6.82 57.68
C GLU A 593 32.88 6.76 58.30
N VAL A 594 32.06 5.79 57.88
CA VAL A 594 30.71 5.56 58.42
C VAL A 594 30.78 5.18 59.90
N GLY A 595 31.72 4.31 60.30
CA GLY A 595 31.95 3.91 61.69
C GLY A 595 32.31 5.10 62.58
N THR A 596 33.19 5.97 62.10
CA THR A 596 33.61 7.20 62.81
C THR A 596 32.45 8.17 62.96
N MET A 597 31.68 8.43 61.90
CA MET A 597 30.48 9.29 61.97
C MET A 597 29.46 8.75 62.98
N ARG A 598 29.25 7.43 63.01
CA ARG A 598 28.35 6.78 63.97
C ARG A 598 28.87 6.83 65.40
N ALA A 599 30.19 6.74 65.62
CA ALA A 599 30.81 6.86 66.94
C ALA A 599 30.66 8.28 67.53
N ILE A 600 30.67 9.32 66.69
CA ILE A 600 30.49 10.72 67.08
C ILE A 600 28.98 11.08 67.21
N GLY A 601 28.07 10.16 66.90
CA GLY A 601 26.62 10.30 67.18
C GLY A 601 25.71 10.38 65.94
N ALA A 602 26.19 10.12 64.72
CA ALA A 602 25.33 10.10 63.54
C ALA A 602 24.29 8.96 63.60
N GLN A 603 23.02 9.30 63.36
CA GLN A 603 21.92 8.33 63.32
C GLN A 603 21.95 7.48 62.03
N ARG A 604 21.37 6.27 62.08
CA ARG A 604 21.26 5.38 60.91
C ARG A 604 20.50 6.03 59.74
N SER A 605 19.46 6.81 60.05
CA SER A 605 18.69 7.60 59.07
C SER A 605 19.54 8.66 58.37
N PHE A 606 20.50 9.27 59.07
CA PHE A 606 21.42 10.23 58.50
C PHE A 606 22.38 9.56 57.51
N ILE A 607 22.95 8.41 57.86
CA ILE A 607 23.82 7.62 56.96
C ILE A 607 23.05 7.16 55.72
N LEU A 608 21.83 6.63 55.89
CA LEU A 608 20.97 6.23 54.78
C LEU A 608 20.67 7.41 53.85
N SER A 609 20.27 8.56 54.41
CA SER A 609 19.95 9.77 53.64
C SER A 609 21.18 10.32 52.91
N MET A 610 22.37 10.24 53.53
CA MET A 610 23.62 10.66 52.91
C MET A 610 23.94 9.85 51.66
N VAL A 611 23.87 8.52 51.74
CA VAL A 611 24.13 7.64 50.59
C VAL A 611 23.08 7.83 49.50
N LEU A 612 21.79 7.94 49.87
CA LEU A 612 20.71 8.16 48.91
C LEU A 612 20.83 9.52 48.19
N VAL A 613 21.13 10.60 48.92
CA VAL A 613 21.32 11.93 48.33
C VAL A 613 22.55 11.95 47.43
N GLU A 614 23.64 11.26 47.81
CA GLU A 614 24.82 11.12 46.97
C GLU A 614 24.49 10.44 45.63
N THR A 615 23.74 9.33 45.65
CA THR A 615 23.39 8.64 44.41
C THR A 615 22.33 9.34 43.58
N VAL A 616 21.34 10.00 44.21
CA VAL A 616 20.38 10.82 43.49
C VAL A 616 21.08 12.00 42.82
N LEU A 617 22.07 12.62 43.48
CA LEU A 617 22.86 13.69 42.88
C LEU A 617 23.72 13.17 41.72
N LEU A 618 24.32 11.99 41.84
CA LEU A 618 25.00 11.31 40.72
C LEU A 618 24.05 11.08 39.55
N GLY A 619 22.87 10.52 39.82
CA GLY A 619 21.84 10.30 38.82
C GLY A 619 21.37 11.58 38.14
N PHE A 620 21.22 12.66 38.90
CA PHE A 620 20.85 13.97 38.37
C PHE A 620 21.93 14.53 37.45
N VAL A 621 23.19 14.58 37.89
CA VAL A 621 24.29 15.20 37.11
C VAL A 621 24.61 14.40 35.85
N PHE A 622 24.83 13.09 36.00
CA PHE A 622 25.17 12.23 34.86
C PHE A 622 23.96 11.94 33.98
N GLY A 623 22.77 11.83 34.55
CA GLY A 623 21.52 11.71 33.79
C GLY A 623 21.24 12.96 32.96
N ALA A 624 21.43 14.16 33.54
CA ALA A 624 21.32 15.41 32.78
C ALA A 624 22.36 15.47 31.67
N GLY A 625 23.60 15.06 31.92
CA GLY A 625 24.64 14.95 30.90
C GLY A 625 24.26 14.00 29.76
N GLY A 626 23.75 12.81 30.09
CA GLY A 626 23.32 11.82 29.11
C GLY A 626 22.12 12.30 28.29
N ALA A 627 21.16 12.96 28.95
CA ALA A 627 20.01 13.58 28.29
C ALA A 627 20.43 14.73 27.37
N LEU A 628 21.37 15.58 27.78
CA LEU A 628 21.90 16.66 26.95
C LEU A 628 22.63 16.12 25.72
N LEU A 629 23.50 15.12 25.88
CA LEU A 629 24.17 14.50 24.75
C LEU A 629 23.17 13.81 23.82
N GLY A 630 22.20 13.07 24.38
CA GLY A 630 21.14 12.42 23.61
C GLY A 630 20.30 13.41 22.83
N SER A 631 19.94 14.53 23.46
CA SER A 631 19.25 15.64 22.80
C SER A 631 20.10 16.23 21.67
N GLY A 632 21.40 16.41 21.88
CA GLY A 632 22.34 16.89 20.87
C GLY A 632 22.44 15.95 19.66
N ILE A 633 22.57 14.64 19.92
CA ILE A 633 22.57 13.61 18.86
C ILE A 633 21.25 13.64 18.11
N MET A 634 20.11 13.65 18.80
CA MET A 634 18.79 13.69 18.17
C MET A 634 18.54 14.98 17.39
N SER A 635 19.03 16.13 17.86
CA SER A 635 18.96 17.39 17.11
C SER A 635 19.83 17.35 15.85
N ALA A 636 21.03 16.75 15.91
CA ALA A 636 21.88 16.56 14.74
C ALA A 636 21.22 15.62 13.73
N LEU A 637 20.73 14.46 14.17
CA LEU A 637 19.99 13.52 13.32
C LEU A 637 18.69 14.13 12.78
N GLY A 638 17.98 14.93 13.57
CA GLY A 638 16.77 15.65 13.17
C GLY A 638 17.00 16.69 12.08
N SER A 639 18.23 17.22 11.94
CA SER A 639 18.60 18.12 10.85
C SER A 639 19.11 17.38 9.60
N ALA A 640 19.89 16.32 9.79
CA ALA A 640 20.43 15.52 8.68
C ALA A 640 19.36 14.61 8.03
N GLY A 641 18.45 14.08 8.84
CA GLY A 641 17.49 13.04 8.48
C GLY A 641 18.14 11.66 8.35
N ILE A 642 17.44 10.62 8.80
CA ILE A 642 17.86 9.22 8.66
C ILE A 642 17.27 8.67 7.35
N PRO A 643 18.08 8.27 6.36
CA PRO A 643 17.56 7.79 5.08
C PRO A 643 16.82 6.45 5.21
N ALA A 644 15.72 6.32 4.48
CA ALA A 644 15.03 5.06 4.31
C ALA A 644 15.83 4.16 3.36
N GLY A 645 16.44 3.10 3.89
CA GLY A 645 17.25 2.17 3.10
C GLY A 645 16.45 1.21 2.22
N ASN A 646 15.12 1.14 2.38
CA ASN A 646 14.23 0.31 1.57
C ASN A 646 12.80 0.90 1.53
N GLU A 647 11.94 0.33 0.69
CA GLU A 647 10.55 0.77 0.51
C GLU A 647 9.68 0.64 1.78
N ALA A 648 9.95 -0.36 2.62
CA ALA A 648 9.23 -0.52 3.89
C ALA A 648 9.53 0.64 4.85
N LEU A 649 10.80 1.01 4.99
CA LEU A 649 11.22 2.17 5.76
C LEU A 649 10.71 3.47 5.16
N TYR A 650 10.56 3.56 3.83
CA TYR A 650 10.00 4.74 3.16
C TYR A 650 8.57 5.02 3.65
N PHE A 651 7.74 3.97 3.75
CA PHE A 651 6.39 4.08 4.31
C PHE A 651 6.42 4.48 5.79
N PHE A 652 7.26 3.82 6.59
CA PHE A 652 7.34 4.06 8.03
C PHE A 652 7.90 5.45 8.37
N PHE A 653 8.80 5.98 7.55
CA PHE A 653 9.40 7.30 7.74
C PHE A 653 8.53 8.43 7.17
N SER A 654 7.41 8.10 6.51
CA SER A 654 6.55 9.07 5.82
C SER A 654 7.29 9.85 4.73
N GLY A 655 8.25 9.19 4.07
CA GLY A 655 9.08 9.77 3.04
C GLY A 655 10.50 9.19 2.99
N PRO A 656 11.40 9.85 2.25
CA PRO A 656 12.76 9.34 2.02
C PRO A 656 13.66 9.40 3.25
N ARG A 657 13.32 10.22 4.26
CA ARG A 657 14.09 10.39 5.49
C ARG A 657 13.17 10.52 6.71
N LEU A 658 13.55 9.87 7.80
CA LEU A 658 12.98 10.15 9.12
C LEU A 658 13.67 11.39 9.69
N TYR A 659 12.91 12.33 10.23
CA TYR A 659 13.43 13.48 10.95
C TYR A 659 13.10 13.32 12.43
N PRO A 660 14.02 12.78 13.25
CA PRO A 660 13.77 12.59 14.66
C PRO A 660 13.42 13.91 15.37
N SER A 661 12.32 13.89 16.10
CA SER A 661 11.88 15.00 16.95
C SER A 661 11.96 14.59 18.41
N LEU A 662 12.42 15.51 19.25
CA LEU A 662 12.56 15.27 20.67
C LEU A 662 11.32 15.79 21.41
N SER A 663 10.54 14.90 22.01
CA SER A 663 9.44 15.29 22.91
C SER A 663 9.97 15.62 24.30
N ALA A 664 9.52 16.74 24.87
CA ALA A 664 9.83 17.11 26.25
C ALA A 664 9.34 16.04 27.24
N GLY A 665 8.21 15.38 26.94
CA GLY A 665 7.67 14.28 27.74
C GLY A 665 8.65 13.11 27.85
N ASN A 666 9.28 12.70 26.74
CA ASN A 666 10.25 11.62 26.73
C ASN A 666 11.53 11.96 27.48
N LEU A 667 12.01 13.19 27.36
CA LEU A 667 13.16 13.65 28.14
C LEU A 667 12.88 13.55 29.64
N ILE A 668 11.73 14.07 30.07
CA ILE A 668 11.31 14.04 31.47
C ILE A 668 11.14 12.60 31.94
N ALA A 669 10.49 11.74 31.15
CA ALA A 669 10.30 10.33 31.48
C ALA A 669 11.63 9.58 31.60
N ALA A 670 12.54 9.74 30.64
CA ALA A 670 13.87 9.14 30.67
C ALA A 670 14.66 9.58 31.91
N PHE A 671 14.62 10.87 32.22
CA PHE A 671 15.27 11.44 33.38
C PHE A 671 14.70 10.90 34.70
N VAL A 672 13.37 10.83 34.82
CA VAL A 672 12.68 10.27 35.99
C VAL A 672 13.01 8.78 36.16
N ILE A 673 12.97 7.98 35.08
CA ILE A 673 13.32 6.56 35.11
C ILE A 673 14.73 6.36 35.68
N VAL A 674 15.69 7.16 35.21
CA VAL A 674 17.08 7.08 35.65
C VAL A 674 17.26 7.46 37.12
N LEU A 675 16.55 8.48 37.58
CA LEU A 675 16.55 8.85 39.00
C LEU A 675 15.96 7.72 39.86
N LEU A 676 14.89 7.08 39.41
CA LEU A 676 14.28 5.94 40.08
C LEU A 676 15.23 4.73 40.10
N VAL A 677 15.87 4.39 38.98
CA VAL A 677 16.92 3.34 38.92
C VAL A 677 17.99 3.61 39.96
N SER A 678 18.55 4.82 39.94
CA SER A 678 19.66 5.20 40.81
C SER A 678 19.27 5.09 42.29
N ALA A 679 18.07 5.54 42.65
CA ALA A 679 17.55 5.42 44.00
C ALA A 679 17.32 3.96 44.41
N ILE A 680 16.61 3.19 43.58
CA ILE A 680 16.23 1.79 43.87
C ILE A 680 17.47 0.90 44.00
N SER A 681 18.42 1.02 43.07
CA SER A 681 19.69 0.28 43.09
C SER A 681 20.47 0.49 44.38
N THR A 682 20.33 1.67 45.00
CA THR A 682 21.14 2.08 46.14
C THR A 682 20.50 1.73 47.49
N LEU A 683 19.19 1.45 47.53
CA LEU A 683 18.49 1.16 48.77
C LEU A 683 19.12 0.00 49.55
N TYR A 684 19.46 -1.10 48.88
CA TYR A 684 20.04 -2.27 49.54
C TYR A 684 21.46 -2.00 50.10
N PRO A 685 22.44 -1.51 49.31
CA PRO A 685 23.76 -1.14 49.83
C PRO A 685 23.71 -0.08 50.92
N ALA A 686 22.87 0.95 50.75
CA ALA A 686 22.73 2.03 51.72
C ALA A 686 22.16 1.52 53.05
N PHE A 687 21.19 0.60 52.99
CA PHE A 687 20.67 -0.06 54.19
C PHE A 687 21.74 -0.88 54.90
N LEU A 688 22.54 -1.66 54.15
CA LEU A 688 23.60 -2.48 54.72
C LEU A 688 24.68 -1.62 55.40
N ALA A 689 25.02 -0.47 54.81
CA ALA A 689 25.95 0.49 55.40
C ALA A 689 25.50 0.97 56.80
N THR A 690 24.19 1.06 57.06
CA THR A 690 23.67 1.42 58.39
C THR A 690 23.82 0.32 59.45
N ARG A 691 24.07 -0.92 59.04
CA ARG A 691 24.17 -2.08 59.95
C ARG A 691 25.59 -2.33 60.45
N VAL A 692 26.61 -1.75 59.83
CA VAL A 692 28.01 -1.92 60.25
C VAL A 692 28.22 -1.27 61.63
N SER A 693 28.69 -2.03 62.62
CA SER A 693 28.88 -1.51 63.98
C SER A 693 30.14 -0.61 64.06
N PRO A 694 30.13 0.46 64.87
CA PRO A 694 31.30 1.33 65.04
C PRO A 694 32.55 0.57 65.50
N LEU A 695 32.36 -0.44 66.36
CA LEU A 695 33.45 -1.28 66.86
C LEU A 695 34.07 -2.12 65.72
N GLN A 696 33.24 -2.79 64.91
CA GLN A 696 33.69 -3.62 63.78
C GLN A 696 34.38 -2.77 62.70
N ALA A 697 33.88 -1.56 62.44
CA ALA A 697 34.46 -0.63 61.47
C ALA A 697 35.83 -0.06 61.89
N MET A 698 36.14 -0.08 63.20
CA MET A 698 37.43 0.37 63.75
C MET A 698 38.43 -0.78 63.96
N GLN A 699 37.97 -2.04 63.95
CA GLN A 699 38.78 -3.25 64.10
C GLN A 699 39.26 -3.86 62.77
N THR A 700 38.88 -3.27 61.63
CA THR A 700 39.27 -3.75 60.29
C THR A 700 40.70 -3.31 59.96
N ASP A 701 41.67 -3.92 60.64
CA ASP A 701 43.09 -3.96 60.29
C ASP A 701 43.65 -5.28 60.88
N GLU A 702 43.40 -6.40 60.18
CA GLU A 702 44.33 -7.54 60.01
C GLU A 702 44.07 -8.18 58.64
#